data_AF-A0AAD8SJ70-F1
#
_entry.id   AF-A0AAD8SJ70-F1
#
_cell.length_a   1.000
_cell.length_b   1.000
_cell.length_c   1.000
_cell.angle_alpha   90.00
_cell.angle_beta   90.00
_cell.angle_gamma   90.00
#
_symmetry.space_group_name_H-M   'P 1'
#
loop_
_entity.id
_entity.type
_entity.pdbx_description
1 polymer ?
#
loop_
_entity_poly.entity_id
_entity_poly.type
_entity_poly.pdbx_seq_one_letter_code
_entity_poly.pdbx_strand_id
1 'polypeptide(L)'
;MGHAATSRLEASASPSAAGPVPSPPPSPPVLPGPSRPASPPCHSPVRSAPAGPASSAGPVTPASVTSPSPATGAASPVSPLPSPSPPPPLPPPAPPAPRPHTRSRSGIHRPKERTDGTVAWIASYLAQAQEDPSAEPRHYQAAMSIPHWGAAMDLEYQALQNNGTWQLVPPRSGVNIIDSKWIFKVKKHADGSIERYKARLVAKGFKQWRLTLGMPGLVPPFELMDLFPPLLTLHCLFFSVPSSPCICWSMLMILSWSALLLLIVALGSEFALKDLGKLHYFLGLEVTYPGDGLALSQQKYSHDILCRAGMLDCKAAITPMSSTEVLFVDGDTLLSADVATEYRNIVGGLQYLTITRPDVSYAVNRVCQYLHVPRDTHWTAVKRILRYVSSTLTHGLHRRPAPTAVLAAFSDADWAGNPNDRRSTGGYAVFLGSNLIAWSARKQATVSRSSTEAEYKAVADATTEIIWSLCTVEGPIIVGAGPSGLAVAATLRKHSVPFTILERSDDIADLWTNRTYGRLRLHLPKAFCELPHVRFPPDFPAYPSKHDFLRYLHSYADHFSISPLFGRTVTRARFDAVTSLWHVTAVVEGGEVTEYVSRWLVVASGENAEVVVPRVKGRERFAGEVLHSSEYKSGERFKGKRVLVVGCGNSGMEMCLDLCEHGAIPFMSVRSGVHVLPREMLGSSTFGIAMNLLRWLPVNLVDRFLLLVAKMILGDTEKYGLKRPKLGPLEIKGVTGKSPVLDVGAWSLIKSGDIKVVAEVESLGCNGARFVDGNDMALDAVIFATGYRSNVPSWLQDGEFFREDGKPRSRSPSNWRGPNGLYCVGFTGQGLLGAGKDALRAASDIAGRWQEMVAAAAPGAATISPV
;
A
#
# COMPACT_ATOMS: atom_id res chain seq x y z
N MET A 1 55.42 29.54 -13.42
CA MET A 1 56.83 29.38 -13.87
C MET A 1 57.53 28.43 -12.92
N GLY A 2 58.52 27.68 -13.38
CA GLY A 2 59.50 27.03 -12.48
C GLY A 2 59.15 25.63 -11.99
N HIS A 3 60.17 24.77 -12.07
CA HIS A 3 60.31 23.39 -11.59
C HIS A 3 59.99 23.24 -10.08
N ALA A 4 59.52 22.11 -9.52
CA ALA A 4 59.74 20.67 -9.79
C ALA A 4 61.07 20.09 -9.24
N ALA A 5 61.04 18.79 -8.89
CA ALA A 5 62.13 17.85 -8.58
C ALA A 5 62.48 17.52 -7.09
N THR A 6 62.24 16.24 -6.72
CA THR A 6 63.13 15.29 -5.97
C THR A 6 63.50 15.56 -4.49
N SER A 7 63.82 14.58 -3.62
CA SER A 7 64.02 13.10 -3.66
C SER A 7 63.76 12.51 -2.26
N ARG A 8 63.15 11.33 -2.02
CA ARG A 8 63.56 9.90 -2.25
C ARG A 8 64.51 9.33 -1.16
N LEU A 9 64.39 8.01 -0.87
CA LEU A 9 65.09 7.17 0.14
C LEU A 9 64.45 7.24 1.56
N GLU A 10 63.90 6.16 2.15
CA GLU A 10 64.46 4.90 2.73
C GLU A 10 64.93 5.06 4.21
N ALA A 11 64.77 4.10 5.14
CA ALA A 11 63.92 2.89 5.19
C ALA A 11 63.83 2.27 6.62
N SER A 12 62.77 1.47 6.87
CA SER A 12 62.71 0.30 7.79
C SER A 12 62.58 0.46 9.34
N ALA A 13 62.18 -0.67 9.96
CA ALA A 13 62.33 -1.09 11.37
C ALA A 13 61.48 -0.46 12.51
N SER A 14 60.42 -1.19 12.89
CA SER A 14 59.81 -1.29 14.25
C SER A 14 60.73 -2.07 15.23
N PRO A 15 60.48 -2.21 16.58
CA PRO A 15 59.19 -2.06 17.29
C PRO A 15 59.21 -1.52 18.76
N SER A 16 58.01 -1.53 19.39
CA SER A 16 57.75 -1.79 20.83
C SER A 16 57.70 -0.64 21.86
N ALA A 17 57.14 -1.01 23.02
CA ALA A 17 57.07 -0.34 24.34
C ALA A 17 56.14 0.87 24.53
N ALA A 18 55.31 0.79 25.58
CA ALA A 18 54.30 1.77 25.96
C ALA A 18 54.85 2.97 26.75
N GLY A 19 54.16 4.11 26.65
CA GLY A 19 54.28 5.29 27.52
C GLY A 19 52.89 5.81 27.94
N PRO A 20 52.76 6.53 29.07
CA PRO A 20 51.47 6.86 29.67
C PRO A 20 50.75 8.06 29.03
N VAL A 21 49.44 8.15 29.29
CA VAL A 21 48.53 9.20 28.79
C VAL A 21 48.79 10.56 29.47
N PRO A 22 48.98 11.66 28.73
CA PRO A 22 48.82 13.02 29.25
C PRO A 22 47.35 13.47 29.21
N SER A 23 46.88 14.11 30.28
CA SER A 23 45.51 14.64 30.37
C SER A 23 45.34 15.97 29.60
N PRO A 24 44.18 16.24 28.98
CA PRO A 24 43.88 17.56 28.41
C PRO A 24 43.66 18.63 29.51
N PRO A 25 43.87 19.93 29.22
CA PRO A 25 43.77 21.01 30.19
C PRO A 25 42.31 21.35 30.61
N PRO A 26 42.11 22.01 31.77
CA PRO A 26 40.79 22.29 32.32
C PRO A 26 40.02 23.38 31.58
N SER A 27 38.69 23.29 31.63
CA SER A 27 37.76 24.32 31.13
C SER A 27 37.57 25.48 32.13
N PRO A 28 37.21 26.70 31.68
CA PRO A 28 36.97 27.84 32.55
C PRO A 28 35.71 27.68 33.45
N PRO A 29 35.62 28.41 34.58
CA PRO A 29 34.65 28.14 35.63
C PRO A 29 33.22 28.64 35.32
N VAL A 30 32.24 27.91 35.86
CA VAL A 30 30.81 28.28 35.87
C VAL A 30 30.48 29.01 37.18
N LEU A 31 29.71 30.11 37.11
CA LEU A 31 29.19 30.82 38.28
C LEU A 31 27.82 30.26 38.73
N PRO A 32 27.51 30.27 40.04
CA PRO A 32 26.33 29.61 40.60
C PRO A 32 25.05 30.44 40.51
N GLY A 33 23.90 29.76 40.40
CA GLY A 33 22.58 30.35 40.57
C GLY A 33 22.02 30.24 42.00
N PRO A 34 21.03 31.05 42.40
CA PRO A 34 20.39 30.98 43.71
C PRO A 34 19.34 29.86 43.81
N SER A 35 19.07 29.41 45.04
CA SER A 35 18.38 28.16 45.34
C SER A 35 16.86 28.25 45.52
N ARG A 36 16.17 27.14 45.22
CA ARG A 36 14.75 26.87 45.46
C ARG A 36 14.51 26.19 46.83
N PRO A 37 13.47 26.54 47.61
CA PRO A 37 12.97 25.75 48.74
C PRO A 37 11.91 24.70 48.32
N ALA A 38 11.59 23.76 49.23
CA ALA A 38 11.05 22.44 48.88
C ALA A 38 9.54 22.18 49.15
N SER A 39 9.06 21.03 48.66
CA SER A 39 7.76 20.35 48.83
C SER A 39 7.55 19.81 50.28
N PRO A 40 6.50 19.00 50.63
CA PRO A 40 5.32 18.45 49.91
C PRO A 40 4.02 18.67 50.78
N PRO A 41 3.00 17.75 50.97
CA PRO A 41 2.49 16.59 50.20
C PRO A 41 0.94 16.49 50.02
N CYS A 42 0.51 15.82 48.92
CA CYS A 42 -0.53 14.77 48.77
C CYS A 42 -1.99 14.83 49.35
N HIS A 43 -2.86 14.06 48.67
CA HIS A 43 -4.20 13.53 49.05
C HIS A 43 -5.49 14.38 48.94
N SER A 44 -6.53 13.74 48.40
CA SER A 44 -7.98 14.05 48.45
C SER A 44 -8.62 13.49 49.76
N PRO A 45 -9.96 13.55 50.02
CA PRO A 45 -11.10 14.14 49.27
C PRO A 45 -12.14 14.89 50.18
N VAL A 46 -13.40 15.05 49.71
CA VAL A 46 -14.66 15.24 50.49
C VAL A 46 -15.06 16.63 51.05
N ARG A 47 -16.04 17.26 50.35
CA ARG A 47 -17.35 17.82 50.82
C ARG A 47 -17.47 18.65 52.11
N SER A 48 -18.27 19.74 52.02
CA SER A 48 -19.28 20.28 52.98
C SER A 48 -19.14 21.79 53.30
N ALA A 49 -20.27 22.45 53.59
CA ALA A 49 -20.39 23.85 54.03
C ALA A 49 -20.62 23.94 55.55
N PRO A 50 -20.90 25.14 56.12
CA PRO A 50 -22.14 25.25 56.91
C PRO A 50 -22.88 26.62 56.90
N ALA A 51 -24.19 26.56 57.16
CA ALA A 51 -25.13 27.53 57.81
C ALA A 51 -25.19 29.02 57.37
N GLY A 52 -26.34 29.72 57.43
CA GLY A 52 -27.71 29.41 57.93
C GLY A 52 -28.19 30.45 58.97
N PRO A 53 -29.43 30.38 59.53
CA PRO A 53 -30.68 29.71 59.09
C PRO A 53 -31.48 30.66 58.14
N ALA A 54 -32.82 30.78 58.00
CA ALA A 54 -34.10 30.17 58.46
C ALA A 54 -35.19 30.57 57.40
N SER A 55 -36.51 30.26 57.37
CA SER A 55 -37.49 29.33 58.00
C SER A 55 -38.78 29.40 57.09
N SER A 56 -40.00 28.89 57.31
CA SER A 56 -40.72 28.10 58.34
C SER A 56 -42.00 27.49 57.73
N ALA A 57 -42.41 26.26 58.12
CA ALA A 57 -43.64 25.52 57.71
C ALA A 57 -43.81 25.21 56.20
N GLY A 58 -44.43 24.10 55.75
CA GLY A 58 -44.97 22.89 56.42
C GLY A 58 -46.46 22.63 56.10
N PRO A 59 -47.01 21.39 56.19
CA PRO A 59 -46.35 20.07 56.25
C PRO A 59 -47.05 18.95 55.41
N VAL A 60 -46.67 17.68 55.63
CA VAL A 60 -47.39 16.39 55.36
C VAL A 60 -47.21 15.69 53.98
N THR A 61 -46.80 14.41 54.09
CA THR A 61 -46.67 13.30 53.10
C THR A 61 -47.74 12.21 53.43
N PRO A 62 -47.95 11.04 52.73
CA PRO A 62 -46.96 10.23 51.97
C PRO A 62 -47.47 9.35 50.78
N ALA A 63 -46.59 8.42 50.36
CA ALA A 63 -46.86 7.09 49.77
C ALA A 63 -47.18 6.92 48.25
N SER A 64 -46.13 6.49 47.51
CA SER A 64 -46.07 5.36 46.55
C SER A 64 -47.32 4.79 45.85
N VAL A 65 -47.22 4.52 44.53
CA VAL A 65 -47.20 3.16 43.90
C VAL A 65 -46.96 3.25 42.38
N THR A 66 -46.52 2.15 41.74
CA THR A 66 -46.17 2.04 40.31
C THR A 66 -47.27 1.44 39.42
N SER A 67 -47.48 2.02 38.22
CA SER A 67 -48.07 1.38 37.02
C SER A 67 -49.55 0.95 37.10
N PRO A 68 -50.23 0.52 36.00
CA PRO A 68 -49.87 0.53 34.56
C PRO A 68 -50.90 1.27 33.66
N SER A 69 -50.72 1.22 32.33
CA SER A 69 -51.76 1.56 31.33
C SER A 69 -52.87 0.50 31.24
N PRO A 70 -54.08 0.85 30.78
CA PRO A 70 -54.47 0.45 29.42
C PRO A 70 -55.27 1.52 28.65
N ALA A 71 -55.63 1.24 27.38
CA ALA A 71 -56.34 2.16 26.49
C ALA A 71 -57.82 1.80 26.29
N THR A 72 -58.66 2.80 26.07
CA THR A 72 -59.95 2.69 25.35
C THR A 72 -60.28 4.07 24.78
N GLY A 73 -60.94 4.15 23.61
CA GLY A 73 -61.04 5.41 22.85
C GLY A 73 -62.47 5.80 22.45
N ALA A 74 -62.70 7.11 22.37
CA ALA A 74 -63.78 7.75 21.62
C ALA A 74 -63.36 9.21 21.34
N ALA A 75 -63.52 9.71 20.11
CA ALA A 75 -63.16 11.09 19.77
C ALA A 75 -64.00 11.63 18.59
N SER A 76 -64.79 12.67 18.84
CA SER A 76 -65.50 13.52 17.87
C SER A 76 -66.21 14.67 18.61
N PRO A 77 -66.51 15.81 17.96
CA PRO A 77 -65.72 16.49 16.93
C PRO A 77 -65.54 18.00 17.22
N VAL A 78 -64.52 18.63 16.61
CA VAL A 78 -64.38 20.10 16.55
C VAL A 78 -64.00 20.50 15.12
N SER A 79 -64.62 21.54 14.59
CA SER A 79 -64.58 21.91 13.16
C SER A 79 -63.32 22.69 12.75
N PRO A 80 -62.81 22.51 11.51
CA PRO A 80 -61.62 23.19 11.01
C PRO A 80 -61.91 24.54 10.31
N LEU A 81 -60.86 25.37 10.16
CA LEU A 81 -60.83 26.51 9.23
C LEU A 81 -60.68 26.03 7.76
N PRO A 82 -61.02 26.85 6.74
CA PRO A 82 -61.25 26.38 5.39
C PRO A 82 -59.97 26.08 4.60
N SER A 83 -60.03 25.02 3.80
CA SER A 83 -59.05 24.69 2.76
C SER A 83 -59.24 25.55 1.49
N PRO A 84 -58.19 25.78 0.69
CA PRO A 84 -58.31 26.44 -0.59
C PRO A 84 -59.06 25.56 -1.61
N SER A 85 -59.86 26.20 -2.47
CA SER A 85 -60.69 25.53 -3.48
C SER A 85 -59.86 24.70 -4.47
N PRO A 86 -60.36 23.54 -4.93
CA PRO A 86 -59.74 22.82 -6.04
C PRO A 86 -59.82 23.65 -7.34
N PRO A 87 -58.83 23.56 -8.25
CA PRO A 87 -58.94 24.15 -9.57
C PRO A 87 -60.06 23.48 -10.38
N PRO A 88 -60.66 24.17 -11.37
CA PRO A 88 -61.69 23.59 -12.22
C PRO A 88 -61.15 22.39 -13.02
N PRO A 89 -62.02 21.44 -13.44
CA PRO A 89 -61.59 20.32 -14.26
C PRO A 89 -60.91 20.80 -15.54
N LEU A 90 -59.74 20.24 -15.84
CA LEU A 90 -59.11 20.43 -17.14
C LEU A 90 -60.03 19.86 -18.23
N PRO A 91 -60.19 20.54 -19.38
CA PRO A 91 -60.92 19.99 -20.50
C PRO A 91 -60.27 18.68 -20.96
N PRO A 92 -61.04 17.73 -21.53
CA PRO A 92 -60.48 16.48 -22.03
C PRO A 92 -59.38 16.76 -23.06
N PRO A 93 -58.30 15.96 -23.08
CA PRO A 93 -57.16 16.23 -23.94
C PRO A 93 -57.61 16.27 -25.41
N ALA A 94 -57.34 17.41 -26.06
CA ALA A 94 -57.62 17.56 -27.48
C ALA A 94 -56.95 16.41 -28.26
N PRO A 95 -57.62 15.82 -29.27
CA PRO A 95 -57.04 14.73 -30.06
C PRO A 95 -55.69 15.20 -30.64
N PRO A 96 -54.64 14.37 -30.57
CA PRO A 96 -53.28 14.81 -30.83
C PRO A 96 -53.18 15.41 -32.24
N ALA A 97 -52.90 16.71 -32.30
CA ALA A 97 -52.78 17.45 -33.55
C ALA A 97 -51.83 16.69 -34.50
N PRO A 98 -52.21 16.44 -35.77
CA PRO A 98 -51.39 15.66 -36.69
C PRO A 98 -49.97 16.21 -36.74
N ARG A 99 -48.99 15.44 -36.27
CA ARG A 99 -47.57 15.85 -36.28
C ARG A 99 -47.21 16.25 -37.71
N PRO A 100 -46.61 17.43 -37.95
CA PRO A 100 -46.43 17.96 -39.30
C PRO A 100 -45.64 16.98 -40.16
N HIS A 101 -46.33 16.33 -41.09
CA HIS A 101 -45.73 15.33 -41.97
C HIS A 101 -44.78 16.03 -42.95
N THR A 102 -43.52 15.62 -42.94
CA THR A 102 -42.55 16.10 -43.93
C THR A 102 -43.00 15.70 -45.33
N ARG A 103 -42.85 16.60 -46.32
CA ARG A 103 -43.33 16.40 -47.71
C ARG A 103 -42.88 15.08 -48.35
N SER A 104 -41.72 14.56 -47.92
CA SER A 104 -41.21 13.22 -48.26
C SER A 104 -42.15 12.07 -47.90
N ARG A 105 -42.83 12.12 -46.75
CA ARG A 105 -43.84 11.11 -46.33
C ARG A 105 -45.19 11.28 -47.02
N SER A 106 -45.36 12.34 -47.80
CA SER A 106 -46.52 12.59 -48.68
C SER A 106 -46.26 12.18 -50.14
N GLY A 107 -45.10 11.60 -50.45
CA GLY A 107 -44.66 11.33 -51.83
C GLY A 107 -44.22 12.58 -52.62
N ILE A 108 -44.31 13.78 -52.04
CA ILE A 108 -44.02 15.05 -52.73
C ILE A 108 -42.51 15.32 -52.72
N HIS A 109 -41.80 14.67 -53.63
CA HIS A 109 -40.40 14.94 -53.92
C HIS A 109 -40.29 15.96 -55.06
N ARG A 110 -40.00 17.23 -54.73
CA ARG A 110 -39.50 18.18 -55.73
C ARG A 110 -38.00 17.93 -55.91
N PRO A 111 -37.48 17.68 -57.13
CA PRO A 111 -36.04 17.66 -57.36
C PRO A 111 -35.43 18.99 -56.91
N LYS A 112 -34.28 18.94 -56.25
CA LYS A 112 -33.57 20.15 -55.84
C LYS A 112 -32.68 20.61 -56.99
N GLU A 113 -33.23 21.45 -57.86
CA GLU A 113 -32.47 22.13 -58.91
C GLU A 113 -31.24 22.79 -58.29
N ARG A 114 -30.06 22.47 -58.84
CA ARG A 114 -28.77 22.95 -58.34
C ARG A 114 -28.35 24.13 -59.19
N THR A 115 -28.43 25.33 -58.64
CA THR A 115 -27.77 26.50 -59.24
C THR A 115 -26.26 26.41 -59.09
N ASP A 116 -25.58 26.93 -60.12
CA ASP A 116 -24.15 27.25 -60.23
C ASP A 116 -23.36 27.41 -58.91
N GLY A 117 -23.84 28.23 -57.97
CA GLY A 117 -23.15 28.55 -56.72
C GLY A 117 -22.79 27.33 -55.85
N THR A 118 -23.49 26.20 -56.01
CA THR A 118 -23.13 24.95 -55.31
C THR A 118 -21.81 24.37 -55.82
N VAL A 119 -21.50 24.54 -57.10
CA VAL A 119 -20.22 24.15 -57.71
C VAL A 119 -19.14 25.17 -57.36
N ALA A 120 -19.48 26.47 -57.38
CA ALA A 120 -18.54 27.55 -57.06
C ALA A 120 -17.92 27.43 -55.66
N TRP A 121 -18.71 27.12 -54.62
CA TRP A 121 -18.15 26.93 -53.27
C TRP A 121 -17.19 25.73 -53.20
N ILE A 122 -17.56 24.59 -53.79
CA ILE A 122 -16.69 23.40 -53.82
C ILE A 122 -15.41 23.69 -54.61
N ALA A 123 -15.50 24.39 -55.75
CA ALA A 123 -14.33 24.82 -56.51
C ALA A 123 -13.43 25.79 -55.72
N SER A 124 -14.00 26.77 -55.00
CA SER A 124 -13.22 27.68 -54.15
C SER A 124 -12.52 26.96 -52.99
N TYR A 125 -13.16 25.93 -52.42
CA TYR A 125 -12.58 25.11 -51.37
C TYR A 125 -11.49 24.17 -51.90
N LEU A 126 -11.64 23.64 -53.11
CA LEU A 126 -10.60 22.88 -53.79
C LEU A 126 -9.40 23.75 -54.14
N ALA A 127 -9.61 24.99 -54.57
CA ALA A 127 -8.53 25.96 -54.79
C ALA A 127 -7.77 26.26 -53.48
N GLN A 128 -8.49 26.57 -52.39
CA GLN A 128 -7.87 26.76 -51.07
C GLN A 128 -7.11 25.52 -50.57
N ALA A 129 -7.58 24.31 -50.88
CA ALA A 129 -6.89 23.06 -50.53
C ALA A 129 -5.69 22.74 -51.45
N GLN A 130 -5.56 23.41 -52.60
CA GLN A 130 -4.34 23.42 -53.42
C GLN A 130 -3.34 24.49 -52.96
N GLU A 131 -3.81 25.59 -52.36
CA GLU A 131 -2.97 26.67 -51.82
C GLU A 131 -2.42 26.36 -50.40
N ASP A 132 -3.23 25.81 -49.49
CA ASP A 132 -2.80 25.30 -48.17
C ASP A 132 -3.18 23.81 -48.01
N PRO A 133 -2.24 22.89 -48.29
CA PRO A 133 -2.42 21.45 -48.03
C PRO A 133 -2.66 21.08 -46.56
N SER A 134 -2.50 22.01 -45.62
CA SER A 134 -2.79 21.79 -44.19
C SER A 134 -4.14 22.30 -43.71
N ALA A 135 -4.99 22.83 -44.60
CA ALA A 135 -6.36 23.24 -44.30
C ALA A 135 -7.26 22.05 -43.92
N GLU A 136 -7.98 22.15 -42.80
CA GLU A 136 -8.83 21.09 -42.25
C GLU A 136 -10.31 21.22 -42.69
N PRO A 137 -10.92 20.19 -43.33
CA PRO A 137 -12.30 20.24 -43.75
C PRO A 137 -13.29 20.44 -42.61
N ARG A 138 -14.16 21.45 -42.73
CA ARG A 138 -15.26 21.69 -41.77
C ARG A 138 -16.44 20.74 -41.97
N HIS A 139 -16.59 20.16 -43.18
CA HIS A 139 -17.77 19.41 -43.63
C HIS A 139 -17.39 18.17 -44.45
N TYR A 140 -18.14 17.08 -44.28
CA TYR A 140 -17.95 15.78 -44.97
C TYR A 140 -17.89 15.87 -46.50
N GLN A 141 -18.77 16.66 -47.12
CA GLN A 141 -18.81 16.80 -48.59
C GLN A 141 -17.53 17.45 -49.15
N ALA A 142 -16.96 18.41 -48.42
CA ALA A 142 -15.71 19.08 -48.78
C ALA A 142 -14.47 18.21 -48.53
N ALA A 143 -14.54 17.27 -47.59
CA ALA A 143 -13.52 16.24 -47.39
C ALA A 143 -13.56 15.18 -48.51
N MET A 144 -14.75 14.70 -48.90
CA MET A 144 -14.89 13.71 -49.99
C MET A 144 -14.41 14.20 -51.35
N SER A 145 -14.49 15.50 -51.63
CA SER A 145 -13.95 16.08 -52.87
C SER A 145 -12.42 16.08 -52.93
N ILE A 146 -11.72 15.74 -51.83
CA ILE A 146 -10.25 15.74 -51.75
C ILE A 146 -9.74 14.30 -51.54
N PRO A 147 -8.98 13.70 -52.49
CA PRO A 147 -8.60 12.29 -52.45
C PRO A 147 -7.92 11.83 -51.16
N HIS A 148 -7.02 12.64 -50.60
CA HIS A 148 -6.28 12.26 -49.39
C HIS A 148 -7.14 12.27 -48.11
N TRP A 149 -8.22 13.06 -48.08
CA TRP A 149 -9.18 13.03 -46.98
C TRP A 149 -10.18 11.87 -47.13
N GLY A 150 -10.56 11.52 -48.36
CA GLY A 150 -11.30 10.28 -48.67
C GLY A 150 -10.56 9.04 -48.16
N ALA A 151 -9.29 8.86 -48.58
CA ALA A 151 -8.47 7.75 -48.13
C ALA A 151 -8.31 7.70 -46.58
N ALA A 152 -8.16 8.86 -45.93
CA ALA A 152 -8.09 8.93 -44.47
C ALA A 152 -9.42 8.55 -43.76
N MET A 153 -10.57 8.74 -44.42
CA MET A 153 -11.87 8.28 -43.93
C MET A 153 -12.06 6.78 -44.13
N ASP A 154 -11.70 6.24 -45.29
CA ASP A 154 -11.83 4.82 -45.60
C ASP A 154 -10.97 3.97 -44.66
N LEU A 155 -9.74 4.42 -44.34
CA LEU A 155 -8.86 3.77 -43.37
C LEU A 155 -9.45 3.73 -41.95
N GLU A 156 -10.04 4.83 -41.46
CA GLU A 156 -10.69 4.85 -40.13
C GLU A 156 -11.96 3.96 -40.14
N TYR A 157 -12.75 3.98 -41.22
CA TYR A 157 -13.93 3.11 -41.36
C TYR A 157 -13.56 1.62 -41.37
N GLN A 158 -12.54 1.23 -42.15
CA GLN A 158 -12.03 -0.14 -42.19
C GLN A 158 -11.48 -0.58 -40.82
N ALA A 159 -10.72 0.29 -40.13
CA ALA A 159 -10.23 -0.01 -38.78
C ALA A 159 -11.37 -0.24 -37.78
N LEU A 160 -12.44 0.58 -37.82
CA LEU A 160 -13.59 0.45 -36.94
C LEU A 160 -14.40 -0.83 -37.23
N GLN A 161 -14.51 -1.24 -38.51
CA GLN A 161 -15.13 -2.49 -38.93
C GLN A 161 -14.29 -3.71 -38.48
N ASN A 162 -12.97 -3.70 -38.72
CA ASN A 162 -12.06 -4.79 -38.34
C ASN A 162 -12.01 -5.02 -36.83
N ASN A 163 -12.12 -3.95 -36.04
CA ASN A 163 -12.16 -4.02 -34.58
C ASN A 163 -13.54 -4.42 -34.01
N GLY A 164 -14.55 -4.67 -34.86
CA GLY A 164 -15.92 -5.00 -34.41
C GLY A 164 -16.59 -3.89 -33.58
N THR A 165 -16.22 -2.63 -33.80
CA THR A 165 -16.49 -1.50 -32.88
C THR A 165 -17.99 -1.21 -32.68
N TRP A 166 -18.85 -1.66 -33.59
CA TRP A 166 -20.30 -1.55 -33.52
C TRP A 166 -20.98 -2.76 -34.15
N GLN A 167 -22.23 -3.02 -33.76
CA GLN A 167 -23.14 -3.90 -34.47
C GLN A 167 -24.25 -3.07 -35.11
N LEU A 168 -24.56 -3.33 -36.38
CA LEU A 168 -25.73 -2.75 -37.03
C LEU A 168 -27.00 -3.40 -36.46
N VAL A 169 -27.84 -2.59 -35.81
CA VAL A 169 -29.09 -3.06 -35.16
C VAL A 169 -30.31 -2.27 -35.67
N PRO A 170 -31.50 -2.89 -35.72
CA PRO A 170 -32.74 -2.18 -36.05
C PRO A 170 -33.02 -1.03 -35.07
N PRO A 171 -33.52 0.13 -35.53
CA PRO A 171 -33.83 1.26 -34.66
C PRO A 171 -34.97 0.91 -33.70
N ARG A 172 -34.71 0.97 -32.39
CA ARG A 172 -35.72 0.73 -31.35
C ARG A 172 -36.71 1.90 -31.28
N SER A 173 -38.00 1.60 -31.37
CA SER A 173 -39.06 2.61 -31.27
C SER A 173 -38.99 3.34 -29.92
N GLY A 174 -39.22 4.66 -29.92
CA GLY A 174 -39.21 5.51 -28.72
C GLY A 174 -37.83 6.00 -28.24
N VAL A 175 -36.72 5.59 -28.87
CA VAL A 175 -35.36 6.00 -28.47
C VAL A 175 -34.85 7.18 -29.31
N ASN A 176 -34.20 8.16 -28.69
CA ASN A 176 -33.51 9.24 -29.41
C ASN A 176 -32.20 8.73 -30.02
N ILE A 177 -32.12 8.69 -31.35
CA ILE A 177 -30.93 8.23 -32.08
C ILE A 177 -29.91 9.37 -32.17
N ILE A 178 -28.68 9.11 -31.72
CA ILE A 178 -27.57 10.07 -31.79
C ILE A 178 -26.81 9.87 -33.10
N ASP A 179 -26.94 10.80 -34.05
CA ASP A 179 -26.16 10.77 -35.29
C ASP A 179 -24.66 11.04 -35.07
N SER A 180 -23.83 10.53 -35.99
CA SER A 180 -22.37 10.69 -35.97
C SER A 180 -21.89 11.94 -36.76
N LYS A 181 -20.62 12.30 -36.59
CA LYS A 181 -19.89 13.35 -37.34
C LYS A 181 -18.47 12.87 -37.63
N TRP A 182 -17.93 13.28 -38.78
CA TRP A 182 -16.49 13.21 -39.07
C TRP A 182 -15.71 14.40 -38.49
N ILE A 183 -14.61 14.11 -37.81
CA ILE A 183 -13.58 15.06 -37.40
C ILE A 183 -12.35 14.83 -38.26
N PHE A 184 -11.75 15.90 -38.77
CA PHE A 184 -10.56 15.87 -39.62
C PHE A 184 -9.41 16.54 -38.87
N LYS A 185 -8.22 15.94 -38.91
CA LYS A 185 -6.98 16.50 -38.35
C LYS A 185 -5.77 16.19 -39.22
N VAL A 186 -5.00 17.21 -39.56
CA VAL A 186 -3.68 17.02 -40.20
C VAL A 186 -2.68 16.64 -39.11
N LYS A 187 -1.87 15.62 -39.36
CA LYS A 187 -0.71 15.30 -38.54
C LYS A 187 0.54 15.77 -39.26
N LYS A 188 1.39 16.48 -38.52
CA LYS A 188 2.64 17.06 -38.99
C LYS A 188 3.80 16.45 -38.20
N HIS A 189 4.91 16.19 -38.88
CA HIS A 189 6.19 15.81 -38.29
C HIS A 189 6.76 16.96 -37.42
N ALA A 190 7.86 16.70 -36.71
CA ALA A 190 8.52 17.68 -35.85
C ALA A 190 9.01 18.92 -36.62
N ASP A 191 9.47 18.72 -37.87
CA ASP A 191 9.89 19.78 -38.81
C ASP A 191 8.73 20.60 -39.42
N GLY A 192 7.47 20.21 -39.15
CA GLY A 192 6.28 20.87 -39.70
C GLY A 192 5.76 20.31 -41.03
N SER A 193 6.47 19.38 -41.67
CA SER A 193 5.98 18.64 -42.85
C SER A 193 4.79 17.73 -42.50
N ILE A 194 3.99 17.29 -43.48
CA ILE A 194 2.77 16.51 -43.23
C ILE A 194 3.10 15.01 -43.09
N GLU A 195 2.82 14.43 -41.91
CA GLU A 195 2.93 12.99 -41.62
C GLU A 195 1.79 12.22 -42.28
N ARG A 196 0.55 12.68 -42.07
CA ARG A 196 -0.68 12.08 -42.62
C ARG A 196 -1.91 12.93 -42.38
N TYR A 197 -2.92 12.72 -43.20
CA TYR A 197 -4.29 13.13 -42.94
C TYR A 197 -4.97 12.10 -42.03
N LYS A 198 -5.70 12.56 -41.01
CA LYS A 198 -6.45 11.68 -40.09
C LYS A 198 -7.90 12.10 -39.98
N ALA A 199 -8.81 11.28 -40.47
CA ALA A 199 -10.23 11.38 -40.16
C ALA A 199 -10.56 10.59 -38.88
N ARG A 200 -11.67 10.93 -38.22
CA ARG A 200 -12.28 10.14 -37.13
C ARG A 200 -13.80 10.22 -37.18
N LEU A 201 -14.48 9.09 -37.00
CA LEU A 201 -15.94 9.06 -36.87
C LEU A 201 -16.33 9.07 -35.39
N VAL A 202 -17.12 10.06 -34.96
CA VAL A 202 -17.55 10.22 -33.56
C VAL A 202 -19.06 10.40 -33.43
N ALA A 203 -19.65 9.96 -32.33
CA ALA A 203 -21.04 10.24 -31.99
C ALA A 203 -21.23 11.71 -31.54
N LYS A 204 -22.35 12.35 -31.89
CA LYS A 204 -22.70 13.70 -31.42
C LYS A 204 -23.24 13.66 -29.98
N GLY A 205 -22.40 13.32 -29.00
CA GLY A 205 -22.80 13.17 -27.58
C GLY A 205 -23.56 14.38 -27.01
N PHE A 206 -23.27 15.60 -27.49
CA PHE A 206 -24.00 16.82 -27.16
C PHE A 206 -25.50 16.85 -27.56
N LYS A 207 -25.99 15.85 -28.32
CA LYS A 207 -27.42 15.61 -28.60
C LYS A 207 -28.11 14.69 -27.58
N GLN A 208 -27.39 14.16 -26.59
CA GLN A 208 -27.96 13.28 -25.57
C GLN A 208 -28.87 14.08 -24.61
N TRP A 209 -30.14 13.69 -24.51
CA TRP A 209 -31.09 14.35 -23.61
C TRP A 209 -31.01 13.75 -22.19
N ARG A 210 -31.34 14.57 -21.19
CA ARG A 210 -31.11 14.28 -19.76
C ARG A 210 -32.14 13.29 -19.21
N LEU A 211 -31.76 12.02 -19.11
CA LEU A 211 -32.57 11.02 -18.38
C LEU A 211 -32.63 11.41 -16.90
N THR A 212 -33.81 11.85 -16.45
CA THR A 212 -34.01 12.33 -15.07
C THR A 212 -34.84 11.31 -14.31
N LEU A 213 -34.17 10.39 -13.60
CA LEU A 213 -34.82 9.56 -12.58
C LEU A 213 -35.04 10.43 -11.33
N GLY A 214 -36.25 10.40 -10.78
CA GLY A 214 -36.72 11.42 -9.85
C GLY A 214 -36.25 11.22 -8.40
N MET A 215 -35.52 12.21 -7.89
CA MET A 215 -35.45 12.55 -6.46
C MET A 215 -35.49 14.08 -6.32
N PRO A 216 -36.46 14.68 -5.60
CA PRO A 216 -36.53 16.13 -5.40
C PRO A 216 -35.71 16.57 -4.17
N GLY A 217 -34.51 17.11 -4.40
CA GLY A 217 -33.65 17.66 -3.34
C GLY A 217 -32.50 18.49 -3.92
N LEU A 218 -32.10 19.56 -3.23
CA LEU A 218 -31.10 20.52 -3.71
C LEU A 218 -29.74 19.87 -4.04
N VAL A 219 -29.29 20.06 -5.28
CA VAL A 219 -27.87 20.06 -5.65
C VAL A 219 -27.61 21.28 -6.55
N PRO A 220 -26.71 22.22 -6.20
CA PRO A 220 -26.39 23.36 -7.05
C PRO A 220 -25.59 22.94 -8.30
N PRO A 221 -25.60 23.72 -9.40
CA PRO A 221 -25.08 23.30 -10.71
C PRO A 221 -23.55 23.40 -10.83
N PHE A 222 -22.80 22.84 -9.87
CA PHE A 222 -21.33 22.82 -9.87
C PHE A 222 -20.72 21.48 -10.31
N GLU A 223 -21.53 20.43 -10.44
CA GLU A 223 -21.12 19.11 -10.96
C GLU A 223 -21.41 18.99 -12.47
N LEU A 224 -20.63 19.72 -13.28
CA LEU A 224 -20.63 19.57 -14.75
C LEU A 224 -19.22 19.54 -15.35
N MET A 225 -18.20 19.31 -14.53
CA MET A 225 -16.81 19.12 -14.98
C MET A 225 -16.50 17.65 -15.34
N ASP A 226 -17.20 16.68 -14.73
CA ASP A 226 -16.82 15.26 -14.76
C ASP A 226 -17.39 14.43 -15.94
N LEU A 227 -18.03 15.07 -16.93
CA LEU A 227 -18.82 14.36 -17.96
C LEU A 227 -18.38 14.55 -19.42
N PHE A 228 -17.11 14.90 -19.68
CA PHE A 228 -16.52 14.86 -21.03
C PHE A 228 -15.10 14.23 -21.09
N PRO A 229 -14.98 12.90 -20.98
CA PRO A 229 -14.00 12.16 -21.80
C PRO A 229 -14.31 12.37 -23.30
N PRO A 230 -13.35 12.26 -24.24
CA PRO A 230 -12.33 11.19 -24.25
C PRO A 230 -10.93 11.58 -24.76
N LEU A 231 -10.05 10.57 -24.91
CA LEU A 231 -8.80 10.57 -25.70
C LEU A 231 -7.51 11.13 -25.08
N LEU A 232 -7.13 10.66 -23.88
CA LEU A 232 -6.10 9.61 -23.84
C LEU A 232 -6.24 8.74 -22.59
N THR A 233 -6.44 7.44 -22.79
CA THR A 233 -6.49 6.46 -21.69
C THR A 233 -5.67 5.26 -22.12
N LEU A 234 -4.50 5.08 -21.51
CA LEU A 234 -3.71 3.87 -21.62
C LEU A 234 -3.69 3.20 -20.24
N HIS A 235 -4.77 2.51 -19.90
CA HIS A 235 -4.84 1.69 -18.70
C HIS A 235 -3.92 0.49 -18.82
N CYS A 236 -2.86 0.45 -18.03
CA CYS A 236 -2.07 -0.76 -17.77
C CYS A 236 -1.81 -0.93 -16.26
N LEU A 237 -2.88 -0.91 -15.46
CA LEU A 237 -3.11 -1.71 -14.23
C LEU A 237 -4.41 -1.25 -13.56
N PHE A 238 -5.26 -2.19 -13.13
CA PHE A 238 -6.51 -1.90 -12.42
C PHE A 238 -6.26 -1.82 -10.91
N PHE A 239 -6.54 -0.67 -10.29
CA PHE A 239 -7.04 -0.58 -8.91
C PHE A 239 -8.04 0.57 -8.81
N SER A 240 -9.07 0.41 -7.98
CA SER A 240 -10.17 1.38 -7.85
C SER A 240 -10.31 1.79 -6.39
N VAL A 241 -10.15 3.10 -6.13
CA VAL A 241 -10.49 3.74 -4.86
C VAL A 241 -11.17 5.08 -5.19
N PRO A 242 -12.39 5.35 -4.70
CA PRO A 242 -13.08 6.61 -4.97
C PRO A 242 -12.64 7.75 -4.03
N SER A 243 -13.08 8.98 -4.33
CA SER A 243 -13.14 10.16 -3.45
C SER A 243 -11.91 11.06 -3.24
N SER A 244 -11.20 11.46 -4.32
CA SER A 244 -10.79 12.89 -4.53
C SER A 244 -10.19 13.14 -5.93
N PRO A 245 -10.55 14.23 -6.63
CA PRO A 245 -10.08 14.52 -7.99
C PRO A 245 -8.72 15.24 -8.02
N CYS A 246 -7.66 14.57 -7.56
CA CYS A 246 -6.28 15.01 -7.84
C CYS A 246 -5.87 14.53 -9.24
N ILE A 247 -5.88 15.44 -10.23
CA ILE A 247 -5.43 15.15 -11.61
C ILE A 247 -3.90 15.06 -11.63
N CYS A 248 -3.36 13.91 -11.20
CA CYS A 248 -1.92 13.66 -11.20
C CYS A 248 -1.45 13.12 -12.57
N TRP A 249 -0.51 13.82 -13.20
CA TRP A 249 0.00 13.48 -14.53
C TRP A 249 1.19 12.51 -14.44
N SER A 250 0.90 11.24 -14.14
CA SER A 250 1.89 10.17 -14.02
C SER A 250 2.50 9.78 -15.37
N MET A 251 3.47 10.57 -15.85
CA MET A 251 4.38 10.14 -16.92
C MET A 251 5.18 8.93 -16.42
N LEU A 252 4.98 7.77 -17.04
CA LEU A 252 5.60 6.50 -16.64
C LEU A 252 7.13 6.53 -16.90
N MET A 253 7.89 7.00 -15.90
CA MET A 253 9.35 7.04 -15.91
C MET A 253 9.91 5.62 -15.71
N ILE A 254 9.83 4.76 -16.74
CA ILE A 254 10.46 3.44 -16.73
C ILE A 254 11.98 3.64 -16.60
N LEU A 255 12.54 3.22 -15.46
CA LEU A 255 13.94 3.45 -15.09
C LEU A 255 14.97 2.66 -15.92
N SER A 256 14.53 1.89 -16.92
CA SER A 256 15.41 1.14 -17.82
C SER A 256 14.86 1.01 -19.24
N TRP A 257 15.75 1.23 -20.20
CA TRP A 257 15.51 0.99 -21.63
C TRP A 257 15.20 -0.48 -21.94
N SER A 258 15.80 -1.44 -21.23
CA SER A 258 15.54 -2.87 -21.47
C SER A 258 14.15 -3.32 -20.99
N ALA A 259 13.66 -2.74 -19.89
CA ALA A 259 12.30 -2.98 -19.40
C ALA A 259 11.24 -2.40 -20.34
N LEU A 260 11.50 -1.21 -20.90
CA LEU A 260 10.65 -0.62 -21.94
C LEU A 260 10.60 -1.50 -23.21
N LEU A 261 11.74 -2.00 -23.68
CA LEU A 261 11.79 -2.90 -24.84
C LEU A 261 11.02 -4.21 -24.61
N LEU A 262 11.18 -4.84 -23.43
CA LEU A 262 10.43 -6.04 -23.06
C LEU A 262 8.91 -5.78 -23.02
N LEU A 263 8.48 -4.62 -22.50
CA LEU A 263 7.08 -4.22 -22.47
C LEU A 263 6.53 -3.97 -23.89
N ILE A 264 7.30 -3.33 -24.77
CA ILE A 264 6.92 -3.12 -26.18
C ILE A 264 6.77 -4.46 -26.91
N VAL A 265 7.66 -5.43 -26.68
CA VAL A 265 7.55 -6.77 -27.27
C VAL A 265 6.33 -7.52 -26.74
N ALA A 266 6.08 -7.52 -25.43
CA ALA A 266 4.96 -8.22 -24.80
C ALA A 266 3.59 -7.59 -25.13
N LEU A 267 3.51 -6.27 -25.28
CA LEU A 267 2.30 -5.61 -25.80
C LEU A 267 2.17 -5.79 -27.33
N GLY A 268 3.27 -5.96 -28.04
CA GLY A 268 3.30 -6.19 -29.50
C GLY A 268 2.84 -7.57 -29.94
N SER A 269 2.79 -8.58 -29.04
CA SER A 269 2.16 -9.88 -29.31
C SER A 269 0.64 -9.87 -29.14
N GLU A 270 0.11 -8.99 -28.28
CA GLU A 270 -1.33 -8.88 -27.98
C GLU A 270 -2.03 -7.76 -28.78
N PHE A 271 -1.29 -6.71 -29.15
CA PHE A 271 -1.84 -5.51 -29.79
C PHE A 271 -1.01 -5.07 -31.00
N ALA A 272 -1.69 -4.54 -32.01
CA ALA A 272 -1.05 -3.94 -33.19
C ALA A 272 -0.34 -2.62 -32.84
N LEU A 273 0.87 -2.72 -32.29
CA LEU A 273 1.73 -1.58 -31.97
C LEU A 273 2.50 -1.06 -33.18
N LYS A 274 2.83 0.23 -33.14
CA LYS A 274 3.83 0.86 -33.99
C LYS A 274 4.80 1.64 -33.12
N ASP A 275 6.05 1.23 -33.08
CA ASP A 275 7.12 2.04 -32.51
C ASP A 275 7.34 3.30 -33.38
N LEU A 276 7.56 4.43 -32.71
CA LEU A 276 7.84 5.73 -33.32
C LEU A 276 9.28 6.20 -33.05
N GLY A 277 10.11 5.34 -32.45
CA GLY A 277 11.51 5.59 -32.13
C GLY A 277 11.67 6.47 -30.90
N LYS A 278 12.79 7.21 -30.86
CA LYS A 278 13.13 8.07 -29.71
C LYS A 278 12.03 9.11 -29.47
N LEU A 279 11.54 9.19 -28.23
CA LEU A 279 10.48 10.11 -27.80
C LEU A 279 10.89 11.56 -28.07
N HIS A 280 10.30 12.19 -29.08
CA HIS A 280 10.59 13.58 -29.49
C HIS A 280 9.37 14.50 -29.37
N TYR A 281 8.16 13.94 -29.48
CA TYR A 281 6.90 14.68 -29.33
C TYR A 281 5.80 13.76 -28.81
N PHE A 282 5.09 14.16 -27.75
CA PHE A 282 3.99 13.37 -27.18
C PHE A 282 2.92 14.28 -26.58
N LEU A 283 1.68 14.17 -27.04
CA LEU A 283 0.52 14.98 -26.62
C LEU A 283 0.66 16.52 -26.71
N GLY A 284 1.72 17.04 -27.32
CA GLY A 284 2.03 18.49 -27.28
C GLY A 284 3.11 18.88 -26.27
N LEU A 285 3.71 17.90 -25.59
CA LEU A 285 5.07 18.00 -25.09
C LEU A 285 6.06 17.79 -26.24
N GLU A 286 7.04 18.66 -26.34
CA GLU A 286 8.28 18.47 -27.08
C GLU A 286 9.33 17.88 -26.14
N VAL A 287 10.15 16.95 -26.65
CA VAL A 287 11.18 16.27 -25.86
C VAL A 287 12.50 16.36 -26.61
N THR A 288 13.47 17.08 -26.04
CA THR A 288 14.83 17.18 -26.58
C THR A 288 15.83 16.55 -25.62
N TYR A 289 17.00 16.20 -26.15
CA TYR A 289 18.06 15.49 -25.42
C TYR A 289 19.36 16.29 -25.52
N PRO A 290 19.54 17.35 -24.73
CA PRO A 290 20.84 17.99 -24.57
C PRO A 290 21.83 16.97 -23.96
N GLY A 291 23.14 17.22 -24.13
CA GLY A 291 24.18 16.24 -23.77
C GLY A 291 24.23 15.88 -22.27
N ASP A 292 23.61 16.67 -21.42
CA ASP A 292 23.51 16.50 -19.96
C ASP A 292 22.15 15.96 -19.48
N GLY A 293 21.16 15.71 -20.36
CA GLY A 293 19.86 15.23 -19.91
C GLY A 293 18.73 15.13 -20.95
N LEU A 294 17.53 15.47 -20.50
CA LEU A 294 16.27 15.44 -21.22
C LEU A 294 15.47 16.69 -20.86
N ALA A 295 15.14 17.51 -21.85
CA ALA A 295 14.32 18.70 -21.66
C ALA A 295 12.90 18.50 -22.22
N LEU A 296 11.90 18.75 -21.38
CA LEU A 296 10.47 18.75 -21.72
C LEU A 296 10.03 20.20 -21.93
N SER A 297 9.47 20.54 -23.08
CA SER A 297 8.88 21.88 -23.33
C SER A 297 7.52 21.78 -24.00
N GLN A 298 6.84 22.92 -24.10
CA GLN A 298 5.58 23.09 -24.83
C GLN A 298 5.70 24.33 -25.75
N GLN A 299 6.84 24.50 -26.41
CA GLN A 299 7.17 25.73 -27.15
C GLN A 299 6.24 25.96 -28.34
N LYS A 300 5.98 24.93 -29.15
CA LYS A 300 5.01 24.96 -30.25
C LYS A 300 3.59 25.20 -29.75
N TYR A 301 3.20 24.55 -28.66
CA TYR A 301 1.89 24.79 -28.04
C TYR A 301 1.74 26.22 -27.51
N SER A 302 2.82 26.79 -26.95
CA SER A 302 2.88 28.18 -26.48
C SER A 302 2.77 29.18 -27.63
N HIS A 303 3.38 28.88 -28.78
CA HIS A 303 3.20 29.65 -30.01
C HIS A 303 1.76 29.53 -30.54
N ASP A 304 1.21 28.32 -30.61
CA ASP A 304 -0.15 28.05 -31.11
C ASP A 304 -1.24 28.72 -30.25
N ILE A 305 -1.08 28.81 -28.93
CA ILE A 305 -2.04 29.52 -28.06
C ILE A 305 -1.93 31.05 -28.18
N LEU A 306 -0.73 31.60 -28.38
CA LEU A 306 -0.55 33.03 -28.67
C LEU A 306 -1.13 33.41 -30.03
N CYS A 307 -0.92 32.57 -31.05
CA CYS A 307 -1.52 32.72 -32.37
C CYS A 307 -3.06 32.71 -32.29
N ARG A 308 -3.64 31.72 -31.58
CA ARG A 308 -5.10 31.63 -31.32
C ARG A 308 -5.68 32.83 -30.57
N ALA A 309 -4.88 33.54 -29.76
CA ALA A 309 -5.29 34.72 -29.01
C ALA A 309 -4.99 36.06 -29.74
N GLY A 310 -4.35 36.03 -30.92
CA GLY A 310 -3.88 37.24 -31.60
C GLY A 310 -2.77 37.98 -30.84
N MET A 311 -1.93 37.25 -30.09
CA MET A 311 -0.93 37.81 -29.15
C MET A 311 0.51 37.37 -29.42
N LEU A 312 0.89 37.06 -30.66
CA LEU A 312 2.29 36.79 -31.01
C LEU A 312 3.16 38.03 -30.74
N ASP A 313 2.89 39.13 -31.44
CA ASP A 313 3.64 40.40 -31.38
C ASP A 313 3.27 41.28 -30.16
N CYS A 314 2.84 40.66 -29.05
CA CYS A 314 2.44 41.41 -27.86
C CYS A 314 3.64 41.92 -27.05
N LYS A 315 3.49 43.10 -26.42
CA LYS A 315 4.52 43.65 -25.52
C LYS A 315 4.76 42.72 -24.34
N ALA A 316 5.99 42.25 -24.15
CA ALA A 316 6.39 41.34 -23.08
C ALA A 316 5.95 41.80 -21.67
N ALA A 317 5.72 40.84 -20.78
CA ALA A 317 5.51 41.09 -19.36
C ALA A 317 6.47 40.23 -18.55
N ILE A 318 7.13 40.80 -17.53
CA ILE A 318 8.15 40.09 -16.74
C ILE A 318 7.60 39.14 -15.67
N THR A 319 6.29 39.19 -15.37
CA THR A 319 5.61 38.27 -14.45
C THR A 319 4.23 37.89 -14.99
N PRO A 320 3.76 36.64 -14.77
CA PRO A 320 2.47 36.17 -15.29
C PRO A 320 1.27 36.85 -14.60
N MET A 321 1.43 37.33 -13.37
CA MET A 321 0.43 38.06 -12.60
C MET A 321 1.00 39.39 -12.09
N SER A 322 0.14 40.37 -11.82
CA SER A 322 0.52 41.60 -11.12
C SER A 322 0.57 41.35 -9.61
N SER A 323 1.44 42.08 -8.91
CA SER A 323 1.51 42.10 -7.44
C SER A 323 0.53 43.07 -6.79
N THR A 324 -0.11 43.96 -7.56
CA THR A 324 -0.99 45.02 -7.05
C THR A 324 -2.44 44.95 -7.56
N GLU A 325 -2.70 44.23 -8.66
CA GLU A 325 -4.05 44.10 -9.21
C GLU A 325 -4.80 42.95 -8.51
N VAL A 326 -5.81 43.29 -7.73
CA VAL A 326 -6.64 42.34 -6.99
C VAL A 326 -7.87 41.96 -7.84
N LEU A 327 -8.04 40.67 -8.12
CA LEU A 327 -9.18 40.16 -8.90
C LEU A 327 -10.38 39.88 -7.99
N PHE A 328 -11.49 40.57 -8.25
CA PHE A 328 -12.76 40.46 -7.52
C PHE A 328 -13.83 39.76 -8.36
N VAL A 329 -14.78 39.07 -7.71
CA VAL A 329 -15.94 38.48 -8.39
C VAL A 329 -16.83 39.55 -9.02
N ASP A 330 -16.93 40.73 -8.39
CA ASP A 330 -17.74 41.87 -8.82
C ASP A 330 -16.94 43.17 -8.80
N GLY A 331 -17.25 44.08 -9.74
CA GLY A 331 -16.59 45.38 -9.90
C GLY A 331 -16.73 45.94 -11.31
N ASP A 332 -16.33 45.15 -12.31
CA ASP A 332 -16.21 45.58 -13.71
C ASP A 332 -17.26 44.96 -14.65
N THR A 333 -17.27 45.41 -15.92
CA THR A 333 -18.14 44.91 -16.99
C THR A 333 -18.03 43.40 -17.21
N LEU A 334 -19.18 42.76 -17.42
CA LEU A 334 -19.27 41.40 -17.93
C LEU A 334 -18.77 41.33 -19.38
N LEU A 335 -17.97 40.31 -19.71
CA LEU A 335 -17.61 40.04 -21.10
C LEU A 335 -18.85 39.64 -21.92
N SER A 336 -18.89 40.04 -23.19
CA SER A 336 -19.91 39.56 -24.13
C SER A 336 -19.84 38.03 -24.30
N ALA A 337 -20.93 37.39 -24.74
CA ALA A 337 -21.02 35.93 -24.83
C ALA A 337 -19.88 35.30 -25.67
N ASP A 338 -19.43 35.97 -26.72
CA ASP A 338 -18.34 35.54 -27.59
C ASP A 338 -16.99 35.66 -26.88
N VAL A 339 -16.68 36.83 -26.29
CA VAL A 339 -15.40 37.07 -25.59
C VAL A 339 -15.32 36.26 -24.28
N ALA A 340 -16.44 36.01 -23.61
CA ALA A 340 -16.52 35.07 -22.48
C ALA A 340 -16.25 33.62 -22.92
N THR A 341 -16.54 33.27 -24.18
CA THR A 341 -16.27 31.94 -24.74
C THR A 341 -14.82 31.83 -25.23
N GLU A 342 -14.26 32.90 -25.77
CA GLU A 342 -12.82 33.05 -26.04
C GLU A 342 -12.01 32.95 -24.74
N TYR A 343 -12.42 33.65 -23.68
CA TYR A 343 -11.83 33.57 -22.34
C TYR A 343 -11.71 32.11 -21.86
N ARG A 344 -12.82 31.34 -21.91
CA ARG A 344 -12.83 29.92 -21.54
C ARG A 344 -11.90 29.07 -22.41
N ASN A 345 -11.86 29.33 -23.72
CA ASN A 345 -11.04 28.60 -24.70
C ASN A 345 -9.53 28.86 -24.50
N ILE A 346 -9.15 30.10 -24.17
CA ILE A 346 -7.76 30.46 -23.88
C ILE A 346 -7.34 30.00 -22.48
N VAL A 347 -8.16 30.21 -21.44
CA VAL A 347 -7.84 29.77 -20.08
C VAL A 347 -7.73 28.25 -19.96
N GLY A 348 -8.62 27.49 -20.62
CA GLY A 348 -8.49 26.04 -20.71
C GLY A 348 -7.23 25.58 -21.45
N GLY A 349 -6.74 26.38 -22.41
CA GLY A 349 -5.43 26.15 -23.04
C GLY A 349 -4.25 26.47 -22.13
N LEU A 350 -4.33 27.56 -21.36
CA LEU A 350 -3.31 27.92 -20.38
C LEU A 350 -3.20 26.88 -19.25
N GLN A 351 -4.30 26.25 -18.85
CA GLN A 351 -4.27 25.12 -17.90
C GLN A 351 -3.40 23.97 -18.43
N TYR A 352 -3.43 23.69 -19.73
CA TYR A 352 -2.58 22.66 -20.34
C TYR A 352 -1.09 23.04 -20.40
N LEU A 353 -0.76 24.33 -20.36
CA LEU A 353 0.62 24.82 -20.37
C LEU A 353 1.34 24.62 -19.02
N THR A 354 0.59 24.53 -17.91
CA THR A 354 1.15 24.33 -16.55
C THR A 354 1.94 23.02 -16.36
N ILE A 355 1.88 22.12 -17.33
CA ILE A 355 2.48 20.78 -17.36
C ILE A 355 4.01 20.82 -17.58
N THR A 356 4.53 21.84 -18.25
CA THR A 356 5.98 22.15 -18.31
C THR A 356 6.32 23.50 -17.73
N ARG A 357 5.31 24.26 -17.30
CA ARG A 357 5.41 25.64 -16.81
C ARG A 357 4.88 25.78 -15.38
N PRO A 358 5.60 25.26 -14.36
CA PRO A 358 5.23 25.46 -12.96
C PRO A 358 5.12 26.95 -12.60
N ASP A 359 5.91 27.79 -13.27
CA ASP A 359 6.00 29.23 -13.12
C ASP A 359 4.70 30.00 -13.45
N VAL A 360 3.83 29.46 -14.31
CA VAL A 360 2.51 30.09 -14.60
C VAL A 360 1.37 29.48 -13.78
N SER A 361 1.58 28.36 -13.07
CA SER A 361 0.51 27.57 -12.43
C SER A 361 -0.38 28.39 -11.49
N TYR A 362 0.20 29.22 -10.62
CA TYR A 362 -0.56 30.10 -9.73
C TYR A 362 -1.45 31.08 -10.50
N ALA A 363 -0.88 31.79 -11.48
CA ALA A 363 -1.61 32.80 -12.26
C ALA A 363 -2.75 32.19 -13.07
N VAL A 364 -2.53 31.01 -13.64
CA VAL A 364 -3.53 30.25 -14.40
C VAL A 364 -4.65 29.74 -13.49
N ASN A 365 -4.32 29.05 -12.39
CA ASN A 365 -5.32 28.60 -11.41
C ASN A 365 -6.09 29.76 -10.73
N ARG A 366 -5.56 30.99 -10.78
CA ARG A 366 -6.26 32.20 -10.34
C ARG A 366 -7.32 32.65 -11.36
N VAL A 367 -7.02 32.71 -12.65
CA VAL A 367 -8.00 33.09 -13.70
C VAL A 367 -9.04 32.00 -13.98
N CYS A 368 -8.72 30.73 -13.74
CA CYS A 368 -9.66 29.60 -13.83
C CYS A 368 -10.86 29.74 -12.87
N GLN A 369 -10.74 30.49 -11.78
CA GLN A 369 -11.84 30.69 -10.81
C GLN A 369 -13.02 31.50 -11.37
N TYR A 370 -12.84 32.16 -12.52
CA TYR A 370 -13.83 33.08 -13.12
C TYR A 370 -14.44 32.57 -14.44
N LEU A 371 -14.24 31.29 -14.80
CA LEU A 371 -14.71 30.68 -16.06
C LEU A 371 -16.23 30.79 -16.32
N HIS A 372 -17.04 30.81 -15.27
CA HIS A 372 -18.50 30.93 -15.38
C HIS A 372 -18.95 32.36 -15.76
N VAL A 373 -18.36 33.38 -15.13
CA VAL A 373 -18.81 34.79 -15.24
C VAL A 373 -17.59 35.74 -15.37
N PRO A 374 -16.83 35.66 -16.48
CA PRO A 374 -15.63 36.46 -16.67
C PRO A 374 -15.94 37.95 -16.98
N ARG A 375 -14.97 38.82 -16.68
CA ARG A 375 -15.06 40.30 -16.75
C ARG A 375 -13.81 40.89 -17.40
N ASP A 376 -13.83 42.18 -17.73
CA ASP A 376 -12.71 42.86 -18.42
C ASP A 376 -11.36 42.77 -17.66
N THR A 377 -11.37 42.89 -16.34
CA THR A 377 -10.18 42.71 -15.49
C THR A 377 -9.66 41.27 -15.51
N HIS A 378 -10.55 40.27 -15.48
CA HIS A 378 -10.18 38.87 -15.68
C HIS A 378 -9.52 38.65 -17.04
N TRP A 379 -10.08 39.23 -18.12
CA TRP A 379 -9.51 39.13 -19.46
C TRP A 379 -8.15 39.85 -19.57
N THR A 380 -7.99 40.96 -18.85
CA THR A 380 -6.72 41.71 -18.75
C THR A 380 -5.63 40.90 -18.03
N ALA A 381 -5.98 40.14 -17.00
CA ALA A 381 -5.09 39.19 -16.33
C ALA A 381 -4.68 38.04 -17.28
N VAL A 382 -5.60 37.46 -18.03
CA VAL A 382 -5.28 36.43 -19.06
C VAL A 382 -4.33 37.00 -20.13
N LYS A 383 -4.58 38.23 -20.61
CA LYS A 383 -3.67 38.95 -21.51
C LYS A 383 -2.31 39.28 -20.87
N ARG A 384 -2.17 39.31 -19.53
CA ARG A 384 -0.86 39.39 -18.87
C ARG A 384 -0.13 38.05 -18.90
N ILE A 385 -0.82 36.95 -18.62
CA ILE A 385 -0.23 35.60 -18.69
C ILE A 385 0.30 35.33 -20.10
N LEU A 386 -0.48 35.66 -21.15
CA LEU A 386 -0.04 35.52 -22.55
C LEU A 386 1.20 36.39 -22.87
N ARG A 387 1.24 37.66 -22.41
CA ARG A 387 2.42 38.53 -22.56
C ARG A 387 3.68 37.97 -21.89
N TYR A 388 3.53 37.28 -20.76
CA TYR A 388 4.63 36.60 -20.09
C TYR A 388 5.07 35.34 -20.86
N VAL A 389 4.11 34.53 -21.35
CA VAL A 389 4.37 33.35 -22.18
C VAL A 389 5.10 33.69 -23.48
N SER A 390 4.77 34.81 -24.14
CA SER A 390 5.47 35.28 -25.35
C SER A 390 6.97 35.54 -25.08
N SER A 391 7.30 36.22 -23.98
CA SER A 391 8.69 36.42 -23.55
C SER A 391 9.40 35.17 -22.97
N THR A 392 8.72 34.03 -22.85
CA THR A 392 9.23 32.81 -22.20
C THR A 392 8.94 31.52 -23.00
N LEU A 393 8.75 31.63 -24.32
CA LEU A 393 8.38 30.51 -25.21
C LEU A 393 9.24 29.25 -25.07
N THR A 394 10.53 29.41 -24.77
CA THR A 394 11.52 28.32 -24.64
C THR A 394 11.57 27.67 -23.26
N HIS A 395 10.81 28.15 -22.27
CA HIS A 395 10.83 27.60 -20.92
C HIS A 395 10.18 26.21 -20.85
N GLY A 396 10.73 25.36 -19.99
CA GLY A 396 10.32 23.98 -19.79
C GLY A 396 11.09 23.33 -18.64
N LEU A 397 10.96 22.01 -18.50
CA LEU A 397 11.57 21.23 -17.43
C LEU A 397 12.78 20.45 -17.94
N HIS A 398 13.98 20.79 -17.46
CA HIS A 398 15.18 20.00 -17.69
C HIS A 398 15.34 18.94 -16.59
N ARG A 399 15.40 17.67 -16.99
CA ARG A 399 15.72 16.52 -16.13
C ARG A 399 17.09 15.95 -16.53
N ARG A 400 18.02 15.86 -15.59
CA ARG A 400 19.39 15.36 -15.78
C ARG A 400 19.70 14.19 -14.83
N PRO A 401 20.68 13.33 -15.14
CA PRO A 401 21.18 12.35 -14.17
C PRO A 401 21.62 13.05 -12.88
N ALA A 402 21.10 12.60 -11.73
CA ALA A 402 21.48 13.11 -10.42
C ALA A 402 22.33 12.06 -9.68
N PRO A 403 23.39 12.46 -8.95
CA PRO A 403 24.21 11.54 -8.17
C PRO A 403 23.48 10.97 -6.95
N THR A 404 22.36 11.58 -6.54
CA THR A 404 21.53 11.16 -5.41
C THR A 404 20.07 11.04 -5.82
N ALA A 405 19.39 10.03 -5.27
CA ALA A 405 17.95 9.82 -5.40
C ALA A 405 17.17 10.32 -4.17
N VAL A 406 17.69 11.35 -3.49
CA VAL A 406 17.02 11.98 -2.33
C VAL A 406 15.79 12.72 -2.84
N LEU A 407 14.63 12.45 -2.21
CA LEU A 407 13.44 13.26 -2.43
C LEU A 407 13.49 14.49 -1.52
N ALA A 408 13.29 15.67 -2.08
CA ALA A 408 13.18 16.92 -1.34
C ALA A 408 11.87 17.63 -1.74
N ALA A 409 11.16 18.21 -0.78
CA ALA A 409 9.92 18.92 -1.05
C ALA A 409 9.91 20.29 -0.38
N PHE A 410 9.30 21.25 -1.05
CA PHE A 410 9.08 22.61 -0.56
C PHE A 410 7.57 22.88 -0.60
N SER A 411 7.03 23.57 0.39
CA SER A 411 5.62 23.93 0.50
C SER A 411 5.48 25.39 0.92
N ASP A 412 4.50 26.09 0.36
CA ASP A 412 4.22 27.50 0.65
C ASP A 412 2.70 27.75 0.69
N ALA A 413 2.25 28.80 1.38
CA ALA A 413 0.85 29.18 1.48
C ALA A 413 0.63 30.68 1.67
N ASP A 414 -0.22 31.28 0.84
CA ASP A 414 -0.82 32.57 1.21
C ASP A 414 -1.81 32.37 2.38
N TRP A 415 -1.87 33.33 3.31
CA TRP A 415 -2.92 33.33 4.33
C TRP A 415 -4.10 34.19 3.88
N ALA A 416 -5.21 33.54 3.55
CA ALA A 416 -6.43 34.19 3.10
C ALA A 416 -6.20 35.19 1.93
N GLY A 417 -5.35 34.84 0.96
CA GLY A 417 -5.02 35.68 -0.19
C GLY A 417 -6.16 35.88 -1.19
N ASN A 418 -7.24 35.09 -1.11
CA ASN A 418 -8.46 35.38 -1.87
C ASN A 418 -9.31 36.47 -1.17
N PRO A 419 -9.54 37.65 -1.78
CA PRO A 419 -10.42 38.65 -1.18
C PRO A 419 -11.89 38.16 -1.11
N ASN A 420 -12.32 37.35 -2.08
CA ASN A 420 -13.73 37.03 -2.30
C ASN A 420 -14.30 35.99 -1.31
N ASP A 421 -13.51 34.98 -0.92
CA ASP A 421 -13.94 33.90 -0.03
C ASP A 421 -13.03 33.70 1.19
N ARG A 422 -12.02 34.56 1.36
CA ARG A 422 -10.97 34.50 2.41
C ARG A 422 -10.22 33.16 2.49
N ARG A 423 -10.29 32.30 1.46
CA ARG A 423 -9.50 31.06 1.42
C ARG A 423 -8.05 31.35 1.03
N SER A 424 -7.18 30.49 1.54
CA SER A 424 -5.75 30.47 1.23
C SER A 424 -5.46 29.81 -0.12
N THR A 425 -4.34 30.13 -0.74
CA THR A 425 -3.72 29.33 -1.81
C THR A 425 -2.51 28.60 -1.23
N GLY A 426 -2.48 27.27 -1.33
CA GLY A 426 -1.31 26.45 -0.98
C GLY A 426 -0.58 25.97 -2.24
N GLY A 427 0.74 25.81 -2.16
CA GLY A 427 1.55 25.27 -3.23
C GLY A 427 2.66 24.35 -2.73
N TYR A 428 3.17 23.52 -3.63
CA TYR A 428 4.32 22.64 -3.36
C TYR A 428 5.16 22.38 -4.60
N ALA A 429 6.41 21.99 -4.39
CA ALA A 429 7.34 21.52 -5.41
C ALA A 429 8.17 20.35 -4.86
N VAL A 430 8.13 19.21 -5.53
CA VAL A 430 8.79 17.96 -5.14
C VAL A 430 9.88 17.63 -6.16
N PHE A 431 11.10 17.43 -5.66
CA PHE A 431 12.31 17.18 -6.42
C PHE A 431 12.88 15.79 -6.11
N LEU A 432 13.41 15.11 -7.12
CA LEU A 432 14.23 13.91 -6.99
C LEU A 432 15.67 14.24 -7.40
N GLY A 433 16.58 14.28 -6.43
CA GLY A 433 17.88 14.91 -6.60
C GLY A 433 17.70 16.39 -6.97
N SER A 434 18.27 16.84 -8.11
CA SER A 434 18.05 18.20 -8.62
C SER A 434 16.89 18.34 -9.61
N ASN A 435 16.04 17.31 -9.78
CA ASN A 435 15.04 17.27 -10.84
C ASN A 435 13.63 17.48 -10.29
N LEU A 436 12.90 18.50 -10.78
CA LEU A 436 11.49 18.68 -10.42
C LEU A 436 10.64 17.54 -11.01
N ILE A 437 9.88 16.85 -10.16
CA ILE A 437 9.02 15.72 -10.56
C ILE A 437 7.52 15.99 -10.38
N ALA A 438 7.11 16.74 -9.36
CA ALA A 438 5.71 17.12 -9.11
C ALA A 438 5.62 18.53 -8.50
N TRP A 439 4.53 19.25 -8.74
CA TRP A 439 4.28 20.59 -8.22
C TRP A 439 2.79 20.93 -8.23
N SER A 440 2.37 21.91 -7.43
CA SER A 440 1.01 22.45 -7.45
C SER A 440 0.95 23.87 -6.89
N ALA A 441 -0.13 24.59 -7.22
CA ALA A 441 -0.47 25.91 -6.68
C ALA A 441 -2.00 26.05 -6.71
N ARG A 442 -2.68 25.66 -5.63
CA ARG A 442 -4.14 25.43 -5.57
C ARG A 442 -4.82 26.18 -4.43
N LYS A 443 -6.03 26.68 -4.66
CA LYS A 443 -6.85 27.27 -3.58
C LYS A 443 -7.28 26.18 -2.60
N GLN A 444 -7.04 26.40 -1.31
CA GLN A 444 -7.40 25.46 -0.24
C GLN A 444 -8.92 25.29 -0.16
N ALA A 445 -9.37 24.07 0.18
CA ALA A 445 -10.79 23.71 0.22
C ALA A 445 -11.57 24.41 1.35
N THR A 446 -10.88 24.87 2.39
CA THR A 446 -11.46 25.53 3.58
C THR A 446 -10.76 26.86 3.87
N VAL A 447 -11.43 27.75 4.60
CA VAL A 447 -10.82 28.98 5.13
C VAL A 447 -9.91 28.60 6.30
N SER A 448 -8.70 29.16 6.35
CA SER A 448 -7.70 28.88 7.40
C SER A 448 -7.69 30.01 8.42
N ARG A 449 -7.84 29.66 9.71
CA ARG A 449 -8.04 30.62 10.82
C ARG A 449 -6.78 31.36 11.24
N SER A 450 -5.61 30.90 10.79
CA SER A 450 -4.29 31.52 10.96
C SER A 450 -3.39 31.20 9.75
N SER A 451 -2.27 31.92 9.61
CA SER A 451 -1.25 31.58 8.61
C SER A 451 -0.67 30.19 8.87
N THR A 452 -0.37 29.87 10.13
CA THR A 452 0.11 28.55 10.56
C THR A 452 -0.84 27.41 10.15
N GLU A 453 -2.15 27.62 10.18
CA GLU A 453 -3.12 26.62 9.67
C GLU A 453 -3.08 26.49 8.14
N ALA A 454 -2.85 27.59 7.42
CA ALA A 454 -2.68 27.57 5.96
C ALA A 454 -1.38 26.87 5.55
N GLU A 455 -0.28 27.15 6.25
CA GLU A 455 1.03 26.51 6.12
C GLU A 455 0.92 25.00 6.40
N TYR A 456 0.34 24.59 7.54
CA TYR A 456 0.16 23.16 7.85
C TYR A 456 -0.68 22.42 6.79
N LYS A 457 -1.68 23.05 6.18
CA LYS A 457 -2.44 22.45 5.06
C LYS A 457 -1.58 22.27 3.80
N ALA A 458 -0.71 23.24 3.48
CA ALA A 458 0.23 23.11 2.36
C ALA A 458 1.32 22.07 2.61
N VAL A 459 1.84 21.97 3.85
CA VAL A 459 2.76 20.91 4.27
C VAL A 459 2.09 19.53 4.19
N ALA A 460 0.83 19.41 4.61
CA ALA A 460 0.07 18.16 4.53
C ALA A 460 -0.15 17.74 3.06
N ASP A 461 -0.60 18.66 2.19
CA ASP A 461 -0.73 18.45 0.75
C ASP A 461 0.58 17.94 0.12
N ALA A 462 1.71 18.59 0.43
CA ALA A 462 3.03 18.19 -0.04
C ALA A 462 3.44 16.81 0.50
N THR A 463 3.12 16.52 1.76
CA THR A 463 3.47 15.26 2.43
C THR A 463 2.67 14.08 1.86
N THR A 464 1.42 14.27 1.47
CA THR A 464 0.63 13.26 0.75
C THR A 464 1.29 12.89 -0.59
N GLU A 465 1.78 13.87 -1.35
CA GLU A 465 2.47 13.64 -2.63
C GLU A 465 3.86 13.00 -2.44
N ILE A 466 4.58 13.34 -1.36
CA ILE A 466 5.81 12.65 -0.94
C ILE A 466 5.54 11.18 -0.66
N ILE A 467 4.53 10.86 0.16
CA ILE A 467 4.19 9.48 0.54
C ILE A 467 3.71 8.69 -0.69
N TRP A 468 2.89 9.29 -1.55
CA TRP A 468 2.49 8.69 -2.83
C TRP A 468 3.69 8.42 -3.76
N SER A 469 4.72 9.28 -3.71
CA SER A 469 5.99 9.10 -4.43
C SER A 469 6.96 8.12 -3.74
N LEU A 470 6.74 7.76 -2.47
CA LEU A 470 7.64 6.95 -1.64
C LEU A 470 6.90 5.99 -0.71
N CYS A 471 6.66 4.77 -1.19
CA CYS A 471 6.62 3.58 -0.34
C CYS A 471 8.01 2.91 -0.22
N THR A 472 9.09 3.65 -0.50
CA THR A 472 10.47 3.19 -0.36
C THR A 472 10.87 3.19 1.12
N VAL A 473 11.19 2.01 1.66
CA VAL A 473 11.77 1.85 3.00
C VAL A 473 13.29 1.97 2.88
N GLU A 474 13.90 2.87 3.66
CA GLU A 474 15.35 3.13 3.61
C GLU A 474 16.19 1.87 3.89
N GLY A 475 15.80 1.12 4.92
CA GLY A 475 16.43 -0.15 5.31
C GLY A 475 15.55 -1.38 5.01
N PRO A 476 15.86 -2.55 5.60
CA PRO A 476 15.14 -3.78 5.30
C PRO A 476 13.65 -3.76 5.66
N ILE A 477 12.86 -4.43 4.82
CA ILE A 477 11.51 -4.86 5.15
C ILE A 477 11.60 -6.22 5.87
N ILE A 478 11.06 -6.30 7.08
CA ILE A 478 11.02 -7.51 7.91
C ILE A 478 9.58 -8.04 7.92
N VAL A 479 9.38 -9.27 7.48
CA VAL A 479 8.06 -9.90 7.43
C VAL A 479 7.84 -10.75 8.68
N GLY A 480 6.99 -10.27 9.58
CA GLY A 480 6.60 -10.92 10.85
C GLY A 480 7.31 -10.35 12.09
N ALA A 481 6.51 -9.99 13.11
CA ALA A 481 6.95 -9.53 14.43
C ALA A 481 7.02 -10.66 15.48
N GLY A 482 7.27 -11.89 15.04
CA GLY A 482 7.64 -12.99 15.93
C GLY A 482 9.06 -12.82 16.51
N PRO A 483 9.51 -13.74 17.40
CA PRO A 483 10.83 -13.66 18.03
C PRO A 483 12.01 -13.53 17.05
N SER A 484 11.91 -14.10 15.84
CA SER A 484 12.86 -13.90 14.73
C SER A 484 12.95 -12.44 14.28
N GLY A 485 11.82 -11.78 14.04
CA GLY A 485 11.76 -10.41 13.54
C GLY A 485 12.23 -9.41 14.59
N LEU A 486 11.80 -9.61 15.84
CA LEU A 486 12.25 -8.80 16.99
C LEU A 486 13.78 -8.90 17.18
N ALA A 487 14.36 -10.09 17.08
CA ALA A 487 15.81 -10.28 17.20
C ALA A 487 16.63 -9.58 16.09
N VAL A 488 16.09 -9.52 14.86
CA VAL A 488 16.70 -8.77 13.75
C VAL A 488 16.58 -7.28 14.00
N ALA A 489 15.37 -6.79 14.27
CA ALA A 489 15.06 -5.39 14.52
C ALA A 489 15.90 -4.80 15.67
N ALA A 490 16.02 -5.51 16.79
CA ALA A 490 16.91 -5.12 17.89
C ALA A 490 18.38 -5.01 17.47
N THR A 491 18.86 -5.95 16.66
CA THR A 491 20.24 -5.95 16.21
C THR A 491 20.48 -4.84 15.17
N LEU A 492 19.54 -4.55 14.28
CA LEU A 492 19.60 -3.42 13.34
C LEU A 492 19.56 -2.08 14.07
N ARG A 493 18.66 -1.92 15.05
CA ARG A 493 18.58 -0.74 15.93
C ARG A 493 19.92 -0.46 16.60
N LYS A 494 20.58 -1.50 17.11
CA LYS A 494 21.91 -1.41 17.75
C LYS A 494 23.05 -1.01 16.79
N HIS A 495 22.87 -1.21 15.48
CA HIS A 495 23.79 -0.73 14.43
C HIS A 495 23.33 0.59 13.78
N SER A 496 22.30 1.25 14.33
CA SER A 496 21.69 2.48 13.78
C SER A 496 21.19 2.34 12.34
N VAL A 497 20.72 1.14 11.96
CA VAL A 497 20.10 0.89 10.65
C VAL A 497 18.58 1.07 10.78
N PRO A 498 17.91 1.87 9.91
CA PRO A 498 16.45 1.95 9.86
C PRO A 498 15.84 0.63 9.37
N PHE A 499 14.59 0.35 9.68
CA PHE A 499 13.88 -0.85 9.20
C PHE A 499 12.36 -0.67 9.34
N THR A 500 11.60 -1.48 8.60
CA THR A 500 10.14 -1.61 8.74
C THR A 500 9.79 -3.06 9.05
N ILE A 501 8.94 -3.31 10.05
CA ILE A 501 8.34 -4.63 10.28
C ILE A 501 6.89 -4.60 9.82
N LEU A 502 6.49 -5.57 8.99
CA LEU A 502 5.10 -5.81 8.62
C LEU A 502 4.59 -7.02 9.40
N GLU A 503 3.51 -6.86 10.16
CA GLU A 503 2.88 -7.93 10.95
C GLU A 503 1.41 -8.04 10.58
N ARG A 504 0.92 -9.29 10.40
CA ARG A 504 -0.46 -9.58 9.98
C ARG A 504 -1.49 -9.42 11.10
N SER A 505 -1.04 -9.53 12.34
CA SER A 505 -1.84 -9.44 13.56
C SER A 505 -1.78 -8.04 14.18
N ASP A 506 -2.51 -7.86 15.27
CA ASP A 506 -2.65 -6.65 16.09
C ASP A 506 -1.57 -6.49 17.18
N ASP A 507 -0.79 -7.55 17.45
CA ASP A 507 0.23 -7.61 18.50
C ASP A 507 1.47 -8.40 18.08
N ILE A 508 2.57 -8.30 18.84
CA ILE A 508 3.77 -9.09 18.61
C ILE A 508 3.54 -10.58 18.89
N ALA A 509 4.24 -11.43 18.15
CA ALA A 509 4.32 -12.87 18.41
C ALA A 509 2.97 -13.63 18.54
N ASP A 510 1.94 -13.29 17.74
CA ASP A 510 0.60 -13.92 17.62
C ASP A 510 0.53 -15.46 17.84
N LEU A 511 1.52 -16.23 17.38
CA LEU A 511 1.62 -17.67 17.67
C LEU A 511 1.59 -17.96 19.20
N TRP A 512 2.34 -17.18 19.97
CA TRP A 512 2.43 -17.26 21.44
C TRP A 512 1.27 -16.56 22.13
N THR A 513 0.75 -15.45 21.60
CA THR A 513 -0.42 -14.77 22.18
C THR A 513 -1.70 -15.58 21.94
N ASN A 514 -2.07 -15.79 20.68
CA ASN A 514 -3.38 -16.29 20.27
C ASN A 514 -3.42 -17.77 19.87
N ARG A 515 -2.32 -18.37 19.38
CA ARG A 515 -2.34 -19.75 18.81
C ARG A 515 -1.74 -20.84 19.71
N THR A 516 -1.72 -20.60 21.02
CA THR A 516 -1.22 -21.55 22.04
C THR A 516 -2.15 -21.60 23.27
N TYR A 517 -2.04 -22.69 24.01
CA TYR A 517 -2.82 -23.01 25.21
C TYR A 517 -2.23 -22.43 26.50
N GLY A 518 -3.02 -22.40 27.57
CA GLY A 518 -2.72 -21.67 28.82
C GLY A 518 -1.53 -22.23 29.60
N ARG A 519 -1.45 -23.56 29.77
CA ARG A 519 -0.39 -24.20 30.59
C ARG A 519 1.03 -24.07 30.05
N LEU A 520 1.19 -23.65 28.79
CA LEU A 520 2.43 -23.78 28.02
C LEU A 520 3.62 -23.16 28.77
N ARG A 521 4.69 -23.95 28.90
CA ARG A 521 6.01 -23.48 29.37
C ARG A 521 7.06 -23.69 28.29
N LEU A 522 8.11 -22.88 28.32
CA LEU A 522 9.30 -23.14 27.50
C LEU A 522 9.89 -24.49 27.92
N HIS A 523 10.04 -25.42 26.97
CA HIS A 523 10.55 -26.77 27.26
C HIS A 523 12.08 -26.80 27.45
N LEU A 524 12.76 -25.70 27.15
CA LEU A 524 14.20 -25.50 27.33
C LEU A 524 14.45 -24.46 28.43
N PRO A 525 15.59 -24.54 29.15
CA PRO A 525 15.92 -23.53 30.16
C PRO A 525 16.03 -22.12 29.55
N LYS A 526 15.68 -21.09 30.33
CA LYS A 526 15.59 -19.69 29.88
C LYS A 526 16.80 -19.21 29.07
N ALA A 527 18.03 -19.55 29.48
CA ALA A 527 19.28 -19.21 28.79
C ALA A 527 19.43 -19.76 27.35
N PHE A 528 18.64 -20.75 26.92
CA PHE A 528 18.59 -21.24 25.54
C PHE A 528 17.45 -20.62 24.71
N CYS A 529 16.66 -19.73 25.32
CA CYS A 529 15.52 -19.05 24.71
C CYS A 529 15.69 -17.53 24.65
N GLU A 530 16.82 -17.01 25.14
CA GLU A 530 17.16 -15.58 25.09
C GLU A 530 17.29 -15.10 23.64
N LEU A 531 16.81 -13.89 23.39
CA LEU A 531 17.04 -13.19 22.13
C LEU A 531 18.35 -12.39 22.23
N PRO A 532 18.96 -11.96 21.12
CA PRO A 532 20.24 -11.25 21.15
C PRO A 532 20.20 -10.01 22.06
N HIS A 533 21.36 -9.73 22.70
CA HIS A 533 21.64 -8.55 23.53
C HIS A 533 20.94 -8.44 24.90
N VAL A 534 19.80 -9.10 25.14
CA VAL A 534 19.05 -9.00 26.42
C VAL A 534 18.78 -10.40 26.98
N ARG A 535 19.07 -10.59 28.28
CA ARG A 535 18.83 -11.84 29.00
C ARG A 535 17.44 -11.88 29.62
N PHE A 536 16.96 -13.07 30.02
CA PHE A 536 15.79 -13.13 30.88
C PHE A 536 16.10 -12.54 32.27
N PRO A 537 15.12 -11.89 32.93
CA PRO A 537 15.25 -11.44 34.31
C PRO A 537 15.66 -12.61 35.25
N PRO A 538 16.48 -12.34 36.29
CA PRO A 538 17.05 -13.39 37.14
C PRO A 538 15.99 -14.18 37.93
N ASP A 539 14.93 -13.49 38.34
CA ASP A 539 13.73 -13.96 39.06
C ASP A 539 12.84 -14.91 38.26
N PHE A 540 12.85 -14.86 36.92
CA PHE A 540 12.04 -15.75 36.09
C PHE A 540 12.41 -17.22 36.36
N PRO A 541 11.44 -18.16 36.40
CA PRO A 541 11.74 -19.56 36.65
C PRO A 541 12.64 -20.15 35.55
N ALA A 542 13.36 -21.24 35.87
CA ALA A 542 14.28 -21.89 34.95
C ALA A 542 13.63 -22.25 33.60
N TYR A 543 12.33 -22.57 33.62
CA TYR A 543 11.47 -22.83 32.46
C TYR A 543 10.30 -21.83 32.47
N PRO A 544 10.41 -20.66 31.80
CA PRO A 544 9.40 -19.60 31.78
C PRO A 544 8.03 -20.08 31.30
N SER A 545 6.95 -19.51 31.85
CA SER A 545 5.60 -19.71 31.30
C SER A 545 5.39 -18.94 30.00
N LYS A 546 4.32 -19.26 29.26
CA LYS A 546 3.81 -18.45 28.14
C LYS A 546 3.70 -16.97 28.52
N HIS A 547 3.14 -16.66 29.69
CA HIS A 547 2.95 -15.28 30.13
C HIS A 547 4.28 -14.58 30.46
N ASP A 548 5.23 -15.28 31.09
CA ASP A 548 6.57 -14.74 31.32
C ASP A 548 7.33 -14.50 30.01
N PHE A 549 7.23 -15.44 29.06
CA PHE A 549 7.86 -15.30 27.75
C PHE A 549 7.28 -14.11 26.95
N LEU A 550 5.95 -13.93 26.94
CA LEU A 550 5.32 -12.76 26.35
C LEU A 550 5.77 -11.47 27.04
N ARG A 551 5.76 -11.41 28.39
CA ARG A 551 6.25 -10.25 29.17
C ARG A 551 7.69 -9.87 28.79
N TYR A 552 8.55 -10.87 28.60
CA TYR A 552 9.91 -10.69 28.10
C TYR A 552 9.94 -10.15 26.66
N LEU A 553 9.11 -10.65 25.74
CA LEU A 553 9.06 -10.17 24.36
C LEU A 553 8.56 -8.73 24.23
N HIS A 554 7.55 -8.31 25.00
CA HIS A 554 7.11 -6.90 25.01
C HIS A 554 8.23 -6.01 25.58
N SER A 555 8.78 -6.35 26.76
CA SER A 555 9.90 -5.61 27.36
C SER A 555 11.14 -5.54 26.46
N TYR A 556 11.36 -6.56 25.62
CA TYR A 556 12.42 -6.59 24.61
C TYR A 556 12.12 -5.63 23.43
N ALA A 557 10.87 -5.60 22.96
CA ALA A 557 10.42 -4.65 21.94
C ALA A 557 10.53 -3.19 22.43
N ASP A 558 10.08 -2.92 23.65
CA ASP A 558 10.16 -1.61 24.31
C ASP A 558 11.61 -1.14 24.45
N HIS A 559 12.50 -2.01 24.95
CA HIS A 559 13.91 -1.72 25.18
C HIS A 559 14.68 -1.32 23.90
N PHE A 560 14.28 -1.83 22.74
CA PHE A 560 14.84 -1.45 21.44
C PHE A 560 13.96 -0.50 20.62
N SER A 561 12.88 0.03 21.24
CA SER A 561 11.87 0.88 20.60
C SER A 561 11.41 0.29 19.25
N ILE A 562 10.99 -0.97 19.27
CA ILE A 562 10.54 -1.71 18.09
C ILE A 562 9.02 -1.57 17.99
N SER A 563 8.56 -0.85 16.97
CA SER A 563 7.14 -0.67 16.67
C SER A 563 6.81 -1.31 15.31
N PRO A 564 6.22 -2.52 15.28
CA PRO A 564 5.74 -3.11 14.04
C PRO A 564 4.57 -2.35 13.44
N LEU A 565 4.40 -2.49 12.13
CA LEU A 565 3.22 -2.01 11.42
C LEU A 565 2.22 -3.17 11.35
N PHE A 566 1.36 -3.21 12.37
CA PHE A 566 0.31 -4.21 12.60
C PHE A 566 -0.83 -4.16 11.57
N GLY A 567 -1.63 -5.23 11.51
CA GLY A 567 -2.77 -5.36 10.60
C GLY A 567 -2.41 -5.44 9.11
N ARG A 568 -1.15 -5.77 8.78
CA ARG A 568 -0.58 -5.74 7.41
C ARG A 568 -0.13 -7.12 6.98
N THR A 569 -1.04 -7.86 6.37
CA THR A 569 -0.75 -9.21 5.84
C THR A 569 0.04 -9.10 4.54
N VAL A 570 1.31 -9.48 4.53
CA VAL A 570 2.11 -9.62 3.30
C VAL A 570 1.53 -10.74 2.44
N THR A 571 1.08 -10.40 1.23
CA THR A 571 0.47 -11.33 0.27
C THR A 571 1.37 -11.61 -0.92
N ARG A 572 2.35 -10.75 -1.20
CA ARG A 572 3.33 -10.93 -2.29
C ARG A 572 4.67 -10.28 -1.95
N ALA A 573 5.77 -10.94 -2.29
CA ALA A 573 7.09 -10.33 -2.33
C ALA A 573 7.82 -10.80 -3.60
N ARG A 574 8.33 -9.86 -4.39
CA ARG A 574 9.06 -10.12 -5.65
C ARG A 574 10.33 -9.27 -5.69
N PHE A 575 11.41 -9.81 -6.23
CA PHE A 575 12.59 -9.00 -6.58
C PHE A 575 12.44 -8.49 -8.00
N ASP A 576 12.63 -7.18 -8.21
CA ASP A 576 12.84 -6.61 -9.53
C ASP A 576 14.34 -6.51 -9.82
N ALA A 577 14.82 -7.32 -10.76
CA ALA A 577 16.20 -7.30 -11.21
C ALA A 577 16.59 -6.01 -11.96
N VAL A 578 15.63 -5.22 -12.43
CA VAL A 578 15.87 -3.97 -13.16
C VAL A 578 16.24 -2.84 -12.20
N THR A 579 15.43 -2.61 -11.15
CA THR A 579 15.73 -1.63 -10.10
C THR A 579 16.69 -2.16 -9.03
N SER A 580 16.89 -3.48 -8.95
CA SER A 580 17.57 -4.18 -7.85
C SER A 580 16.89 -3.98 -6.49
N LEU A 581 15.55 -3.98 -6.47
CA LEU A 581 14.73 -3.76 -5.28
C LEU A 581 13.70 -4.88 -5.09
N TRP A 582 13.38 -5.18 -3.84
CA TRP A 582 12.23 -5.97 -3.44
C TRP A 582 10.98 -5.10 -3.42
N HIS A 583 9.94 -5.55 -4.11
CA HIS A 583 8.58 -5.04 -4.00
C HIS A 583 7.77 -6.02 -3.13
N VAL A 584 7.21 -5.53 -2.03
CA VAL A 584 6.47 -6.32 -1.02
C VAL A 584 5.06 -5.76 -0.90
N THR A 585 4.09 -6.47 -1.46
CA THR A 585 2.66 -6.13 -1.34
C THR A 585 2.11 -6.66 -0.02
N ALA A 586 1.51 -5.78 0.78
CA ALA A 586 0.71 -6.14 1.94
C ALA A 586 -0.72 -5.59 1.82
N VAL A 587 -1.66 -6.31 2.42
CA VAL A 587 -3.07 -5.92 2.54
C VAL A 587 -3.33 -5.50 3.97
N VAL A 588 -3.96 -4.34 4.14
CA VAL A 588 -4.39 -3.77 5.42
C VAL A 588 -5.78 -4.30 5.76
N GLU A 589 -6.11 -4.44 7.05
CA GLU A 589 -7.50 -4.63 7.47
C GLU A 589 -8.40 -3.52 6.90
N GLY A 590 -9.51 -3.91 6.25
CA GLY A 590 -10.32 -3.02 5.40
C GLY A 590 -10.12 -3.22 3.89
N GLY A 591 -9.04 -3.91 3.48
CA GLY A 591 -8.81 -4.30 2.07
C GLY A 591 -7.97 -3.33 1.25
N GLU A 592 -7.40 -2.29 1.87
CA GLU A 592 -6.39 -1.43 1.23
C GLU A 592 -5.12 -2.24 0.90
N VAL A 593 -4.47 -1.93 -0.22
CA VAL A 593 -3.27 -2.64 -0.70
C VAL A 593 -2.11 -1.65 -0.78
N THR A 594 -1.03 -1.92 -0.04
CA THR A 594 0.20 -1.11 -0.05
C THR A 594 1.37 -1.93 -0.60
N GLU A 595 2.13 -1.40 -1.56
CA GLU A 595 3.40 -2.00 -2.02
C GLU A 595 4.59 -1.26 -1.40
N TYR A 596 5.38 -1.94 -0.57
CA TYR A 596 6.60 -1.43 0.06
C TYR A 596 7.82 -1.81 -0.80
N VAL A 597 8.79 -0.90 -0.94
CA VAL A 597 9.97 -1.12 -1.79
C VAL A 597 11.26 -0.99 -0.96
N SER A 598 12.19 -1.94 -1.05
CA SER A 598 13.48 -1.88 -0.33
C SER A 598 14.60 -2.65 -1.02
N ARG A 599 15.85 -2.33 -0.72
CA ARG A 599 17.04 -3.12 -1.13
C ARG A 599 17.13 -4.48 -0.43
N TRP A 600 16.45 -4.66 0.71
CA TRP A 600 16.60 -5.85 1.55
C TRP A 600 15.25 -6.38 2.05
N LEU A 601 15.10 -7.70 2.02
CA LEU A 601 13.93 -8.41 2.52
C LEU A 601 14.36 -9.45 3.55
N VAL A 602 13.79 -9.38 4.75
CA VAL A 602 14.04 -10.34 5.84
C VAL A 602 12.79 -11.18 6.07
N VAL A 603 12.89 -12.46 5.73
CA VAL A 603 11.84 -13.47 5.98
C VAL A 603 11.93 -13.93 7.43
N ALA A 604 11.00 -13.44 8.27
CA ALA A 604 10.93 -13.73 9.71
C ALA A 604 9.59 -14.33 10.15
N SER A 605 8.70 -14.70 9.21
CA SER A 605 7.35 -15.25 9.47
C SER A 605 7.34 -16.62 10.17
N GLY A 606 8.50 -17.30 10.20
CA GLY A 606 8.75 -18.52 10.97
C GLY A 606 8.30 -19.81 10.29
N GLU A 607 8.87 -20.93 10.75
CA GLU A 607 8.58 -22.26 10.19
C GLU A 607 7.21 -22.84 10.60
N ASN A 608 6.48 -22.16 11.50
CA ASN A 608 5.21 -22.61 12.09
C ASN A 608 4.06 -21.60 11.84
N ALA A 609 4.00 -21.01 10.66
CA ALA A 609 3.07 -19.91 10.34
C ALA A 609 1.60 -20.35 10.17
N GLU A 610 1.36 -21.55 9.62
CA GLU A 610 0.01 -22.06 9.29
C GLU A 610 -0.24 -23.46 9.86
N VAL A 611 -1.49 -23.72 10.23
CA VAL A 611 -1.92 -25.00 10.80
C VAL A 611 -1.91 -26.13 9.77
N VAL A 612 -1.52 -27.34 10.18
CA VAL A 612 -1.53 -28.54 9.34
C VAL A 612 -2.60 -29.49 9.85
N VAL A 613 -3.84 -29.31 9.39
CA VAL A 613 -4.96 -30.21 9.68
C VAL A 613 -5.03 -31.30 8.60
N PRO A 614 -4.94 -32.59 8.95
CA PRO A 614 -4.98 -33.67 7.97
C PRO A 614 -6.38 -33.86 7.35
N ARG A 615 -6.43 -34.39 6.13
CA ARG A 615 -7.67 -34.89 5.53
C ARG A 615 -7.97 -36.27 6.12
N VAL A 616 -8.98 -36.34 7.00
CA VAL A 616 -9.51 -37.59 7.56
C VAL A 616 -10.88 -37.87 6.94
N LYS A 617 -11.12 -39.10 6.49
CA LYS A 617 -12.41 -39.52 5.90
C LYS A 617 -13.53 -39.36 6.93
N GLY A 618 -14.68 -38.80 6.55
CA GLY A 618 -15.85 -38.72 7.43
C GLY A 618 -15.79 -37.62 8.49
N ARG A 619 -14.77 -36.73 8.47
CA ARG A 619 -14.66 -35.61 9.43
C ARG A 619 -15.92 -34.74 9.44
N GLU A 620 -16.49 -34.51 8.26
CA GLU A 620 -17.73 -33.77 8.03
C GLU A 620 -19.00 -34.44 8.58
N ARG A 621 -18.89 -35.67 9.10
CA ARG A 621 -20.00 -36.44 9.69
C ARG A 621 -19.92 -36.56 11.20
N PHE A 622 -18.77 -36.25 11.80
CA PHE A 622 -18.53 -36.37 13.24
C PHE A 622 -19.29 -35.27 13.98
N ALA A 623 -20.19 -35.67 14.88
CA ALA A 623 -21.07 -34.76 15.62
C ALA A 623 -20.40 -34.11 16.85
N GLY A 624 -19.25 -34.63 17.27
CA GLY A 624 -18.45 -34.08 18.37
C GLY A 624 -17.56 -32.90 17.96
N GLU A 625 -16.85 -32.34 18.93
CA GLU A 625 -16.01 -31.14 18.72
C GLU A 625 -14.71 -31.48 17.96
N VAL A 626 -14.36 -30.77 16.89
CA VAL A 626 -13.13 -31.01 16.11
C VAL A 626 -12.29 -29.75 15.95
N LEU A 627 -11.13 -29.72 16.60
CA LEU A 627 -10.23 -28.56 16.66
C LEU A 627 -8.77 -28.91 16.35
N HIS A 628 -7.96 -27.91 15.99
CA HIS A 628 -6.51 -28.00 15.96
C HIS A 628 -5.89 -27.48 17.26
N SER A 629 -4.65 -27.91 17.56
CA SER A 629 -3.89 -27.49 18.75
C SER A 629 -3.68 -25.97 18.92
N SER A 630 -3.90 -25.17 17.86
CA SER A 630 -3.94 -23.70 17.89
C SER A 630 -5.16 -23.12 18.61
N GLU A 631 -6.29 -23.82 18.55
CA GLU A 631 -7.60 -23.41 19.06
C GLU A 631 -7.83 -23.90 20.50
N TYR A 632 -7.04 -24.88 20.94
CA TYR A 632 -7.06 -25.41 22.30
C TYR A 632 -6.54 -24.36 23.32
N LYS A 633 -7.14 -24.33 24.51
CA LYS A 633 -6.82 -23.36 25.58
C LYS A 633 -6.62 -24.00 26.95
N SER A 634 -7.55 -24.86 27.36
CA SER A 634 -7.56 -25.57 28.65
C SER A 634 -8.37 -26.86 28.51
N GLY A 635 -8.03 -27.88 29.29
CA GLY A 635 -8.75 -29.15 29.40
C GLY A 635 -10.12 -29.03 30.05
N GLU A 636 -10.39 -27.91 30.74
CA GLU A 636 -11.62 -27.64 31.48
C GLU A 636 -12.90 -27.82 30.64
N ARG A 637 -12.90 -27.39 29.36
CA ARG A 637 -14.03 -27.56 28.43
C ARG A 637 -14.34 -29.03 28.09
N PHE A 638 -13.47 -29.95 28.49
CA PHE A 638 -13.53 -31.37 28.18
C PHE A 638 -13.72 -32.27 29.40
N LYS A 639 -13.93 -31.72 30.60
CA LYS A 639 -14.24 -32.48 31.81
C LYS A 639 -15.36 -33.51 31.57
N GLY A 640 -15.08 -34.78 31.87
CA GLY A 640 -15.97 -35.92 31.64
C GLY A 640 -16.07 -36.42 30.19
N LYS A 641 -15.49 -35.73 29.20
CA LYS A 641 -15.51 -36.12 27.78
C LYS A 641 -14.35 -37.05 27.43
N ARG A 642 -14.57 -37.96 26.48
CA ARG A 642 -13.53 -38.73 25.79
C ARG A 642 -12.98 -37.93 24.62
N VAL A 643 -11.68 -37.65 24.67
CA VAL A 643 -11.01 -36.75 23.73
C VAL A 643 -9.86 -37.46 23.04
N LEU A 644 -9.90 -37.54 21.72
CA LEU A 644 -8.82 -38.10 20.92
C LEU A 644 -7.84 -37.01 20.48
N VAL A 645 -6.63 -37.02 21.04
CA VAL A 645 -5.51 -36.19 20.58
C VAL A 645 -4.74 -36.93 19.50
N VAL A 646 -4.75 -36.38 18.29
CA VAL A 646 -4.07 -36.96 17.12
C VAL A 646 -2.66 -36.38 16.99
N GLY A 647 -1.66 -37.19 17.34
CA GLY A 647 -0.24 -36.85 17.27
C GLY A 647 0.44 -36.72 18.64
N CYS A 648 1.52 -37.47 18.85
CA CYS A 648 2.35 -37.49 20.06
C CYS A 648 3.56 -36.53 19.99
N GLY A 649 3.36 -35.30 19.52
CA GLY A 649 4.35 -34.24 19.67
C GLY A 649 4.36 -33.67 21.10
N ASN A 650 5.26 -32.70 21.37
CA ASN A 650 5.30 -31.98 22.66
C ASN A 650 3.91 -31.46 23.05
N SER A 651 3.23 -30.74 22.15
CA SER A 651 1.85 -30.27 22.36
C SER A 651 0.85 -31.41 22.58
N GLY A 652 0.97 -32.53 21.88
CA GLY A 652 0.06 -33.67 22.08
C GLY A 652 0.19 -34.29 23.47
N MET A 653 1.42 -34.41 23.98
CA MET A 653 1.67 -34.91 25.33
C MET A 653 1.28 -33.90 26.42
N GLU A 654 1.61 -32.60 26.27
CA GLU A 654 1.14 -31.57 27.20
C GLU A 654 -0.39 -31.45 27.21
N MET A 655 -1.06 -31.60 26.07
CA MET A 655 -2.52 -31.52 25.98
C MET A 655 -3.23 -32.75 26.56
N CYS A 656 -2.71 -33.97 26.39
CA CYS A 656 -3.28 -35.14 27.08
C CYS A 656 -3.10 -35.05 28.60
N LEU A 657 -1.97 -34.51 29.08
CA LEU A 657 -1.75 -34.21 30.50
C LEU A 657 -2.76 -33.17 31.01
N ASP A 658 -2.95 -32.08 30.28
CA ASP A 658 -3.91 -31.01 30.59
C ASP A 658 -5.36 -31.50 30.64
N LEU A 659 -5.76 -32.32 29.67
CA LEU A 659 -7.07 -32.97 29.61
C LEU A 659 -7.29 -33.85 30.85
N CYS A 660 -6.30 -34.67 31.22
CA CYS A 660 -6.38 -35.56 32.37
C CYS A 660 -6.46 -34.80 33.70
N GLU A 661 -5.64 -33.75 33.87
CA GLU A 661 -5.67 -32.86 35.06
C GLU A 661 -7.03 -32.18 35.28
N HIS A 662 -7.77 -31.89 34.19
CA HIS A 662 -9.13 -31.33 34.26
C HIS A 662 -10.25 -32.38 34.28
N GLY A 663 -9.90 -33.67 34.37
CA GLY A 663 -10.87 -34.78 34.46
C GLY A 663 -11.57 -35.13 33.15
N ALA A 664 -10.94 -34.87 32.00
CA ALA A 664 -11.30 -35.49 30.72
C ALA A 664 -10.67 -36.89 30.60
N ILE A 665 -11.07 -37.67 29.59
CA ILE A 665 -10.55 -39.02 29.29
C ILE A 665 -9.76 -38.97 27.97
N PRO A 666 -8.43 -38.74 28.01
CA PRO A 666 -7.60 -38.55 26.82
C PRO A 666 -7.14 -39.87 26.18
N PHE A 667 -7.31 -39.95 24.86
CA PHE A 667 -6.74 -40.99 24.00
C PHE A 667 -5.71 -40.36 23.07
N MET A 668 -4.54 -40.98 22.88
CA MET A 668 -3.45 -40.43 22.07
C MET A 668 -3.18 -41.30 20.85
N SER A 669 -3.51 -40.82 19.64
CA SER A 669 -3.28 -41.54 18.39
C SER A 669 -1.84 -41.37 17.90
N VAL A 670 -1.15 -42.50 17.67
CA VAL A 670 0.29 -42.55 17.36
C VAL A 670 0.55 -43.33 16.07
N ARG A 671 0.74 -42.58 14.96
CA ARG A 671 1.14 -43.11 13.64
C ARG A 671 2.59 -43.59 13.58
N SER A 672 3.51 -42.77 14.08
CA SER A 672 4.95 -42.94 13.87
C SER A 672 5.69 -42.89 15.20
N GLY A 673 6.72 -43.72 15.34
CA GLY A 673 7.55 -43.73 16.54
C GLY A 673 8.11 -42.35 16.91
N VAL A 674 8.25 -42.12 18.21
CA VAL A 674 8.73 -40.87 18.80
C VAL A 674 9.75 -41.17 19.90
N HIS A 675 10.77 -40.33 20.02
CA HIS A 675 11.66 -40.36 21.19
C HIS A 675 11.07 -39.47 22.28
N VAL A 676 10.62 -40.09 23.36
CA VAL A 676 10.32 -39.41 24.62
C VAL A 676 11.58 -39.42 25.48
N LEU A 677 11.98 -38.24 25.95
CA LEU A 677 13.05 -38.04 26.93
C LEU A 677 12.44 -37.25 28.10
N PRO A 678 12.87 -37.44 29.36
CA PRO A 678 12.49 -36.51 30.42
C PRO A 678 13.06 -35.11 30.11
N ARG A 679 12.40 -34.04 30.56
CA ARG A 679 12.92 -32.66 30.42
C ARG A 679 14.29 -32.46 31.11
N GLU A 680 14.50 -33.19 32.20
CA GLU A 680 15.70 -33.15 33.05
C GLU A 680 16.24 -34.57 33.33
N MET A 681 17.57 -34.69 33.40
CA MET A 681 18.30 -35.91 33.75
C MET A 681 19.42 -35.53 34.72
N LEU A 682 19.71 -36.36 35.74
CA LEU A 682 20.87 -36.17 36.61
C LEU A 682 20.98 -34.76 37.25
N GLY A 683 19.84 -34.13 37.57
CA GLY A 683 19.80 -32.77 38.13
C GLY A 683 20.11 -31.65 37.13
N SER A 684 20.02 -31.91 35.82
CA SER A 684 20.29 -30.92 34.76
C SER A 684 19.35 -31.10 33.56
N SER A 685 19.12 -30.03 32.80
CA SER A 685 18.27 -30.12 31.61
C SER A 685 18.84 -31.09 30.57
N THR A 686 18.01 -31.97 30.00
CA THR A 686 18.41 -32.96 29.01
C THR A 686 19.02 -32.31 27.77
N PHE A 687 18.48 -31.16 27.36
CA PHE A 687 19.05 -30.36 26.27
C PHE A 687 20.40 -29.74 26.62
N GLY A 688 20.60 -29.24 27.84
CA GLY A 688 21.89 -28.71 28.29
C GLY A 688 22.98 -29.79 28.33
N ILE A 689 22.65 -30.99 28.80
CA ILE A 689 23.53 -32.16 28.75
C ILE A 689 23.89 -32.50 27.30
N ALA A 690 22.89 -32.60 26.42
CA ALA A 690 23.10 -32.85 24.99
C ALA A 690 24.02 -31.81 24.33
N MET A 691 23.76 -30.51 24.56
CA MET A 691 24.57 -29.42 24.00
C MET A 691 26.00 -29.39 24.57
N ASN A 692 26.22 -29.82 25.81
CA ASN A 692 27.56 -29.91 26.39
C ASN A 692 28.35 -31.10 25.83
N LEU A 693 27.72 -32.29 25.74
CA LEU A 693 28.34 -33.48 25.17
C LEU A 693 28.70 -33.32 23.68
N LEU A 694 27.85 -32.63 22.90
CA LEU A 694 28.12 -32.31 21.50
C LEU A 694 29.35 -31.40 21.26
N ARG A 695 29.96 -30.84 22.31
CA ARG A 695 31.24 -30.10 22.20
C ARG A 695 32.45 -31.03 22.07
N TRP A 696 32.28 -32.30 22.43
CA TRP A 696 33.36 -33.29 22.58
C TRP A 696 33.07 -34.64 21.90
N LEU A 697 31.80 -34.97 21.67
CA LEU A 697 31.36 -36.27 21.14
C LEU A 697 30.48 -36.11 19.89
N PRO A 698 30.60 -37.04 18.91
CA PRO A 698 29.72 -37.08 17.74
C PRO A 698 28.27 -37.41 18.14
N VAL A 699 27.32 -36.95 17.32
CA VAL A 699 25.87 -37.04 17.56
C VAL A 699 25.41 -38.46 17.93
N ASN A 700 25.93 -39.49 17.25
CA ASN A 700 25.57 -40.90 17.49
C ASN A 700 26.07 -41.49 18.83
N LEU A 701 27.04 -40.85 19.51
CA LEU A 701 27.43 -41.21 20.88
C LEU A 701 26.57 -40.46 21.90
N VAL A 702 26.29 -39.18 21.66
CA VAL A 702 25.38 -38.38 22.50
C VAL A 702 23.97 -38.99 22.48
N ASP A 703 23.44 -39.37 21.32
CA ASP A 703 22.13 -39.99 21.20
C ASP A 703 22.05 -41.35 21.89
N ARG A 704 23.09 -42.19 21.80
CA ARG A 704 23.14 -43.47 22.55
C ARG A 704 23.17 -43.24 24.06
N PHE A 705 23.91 -42.25 24.54
CA PHE A 705 23.93 -41.86 25.95
C PHE A 705 22.55 -41.36 26.42
N LEU A 706 21.92 -40.44 25.69
CA LEU A 706 20.60 -39.90 26.01
C LEU A 706 19.53 -41.01 26.04
N LEU A 707 19.55 -41.94 25.08
CA LEU A 707 18.60 -43.04 25.03
C LEU A 707 18.81 -44.08 26.13
N LEU A 708 20.06 -44.30 26.57
CA LEU A 708 20.37 -45.15 27.73
C LEU A 708 19.84 -44.52 29.02
N VAL A 709 20.14 -43.25 29.29
CA VAL A 709 19.65 -42.55 30.50
C VAL A 709 18.12 -42.42 30.47
N ALA A 710 17.52 -42.13 29.32
CA ALA A 710 16.06 -42.15 29.17
C ALA A 710 15.46 -43.54 29.38
N LYS A 711 16.13 -44.63 29.00
CA LYS A 711 15.66 -46.01 29.31
C LYS A 711 15.76 -46.33 30.80
N MET A 712 16.74 -45.79 31.52
CA MET A 712 16.83 -45.95 32.99
C MET A 712 15.76 -45.16 33.74
N ILE A 713 15.47 -43.92 33.32
CA ILE A 713 14.50 -43.05 33.99
C ILE A 713 13.05 -43.36 33.58
N LEU A 714 12.77 -43.41 32.27
CA LEU A 714 11.41 -43.62 31.76
C LEU A 714 11.03 -45.10 31.74
N GLY A 715 12.00 -46.00 31.60
CA GLY A 715 11.78 -47.42 31.32
C GLY A 715 11.63 -47.72 29.83
N ASP A 716 10.95 -48.82 29.52
CA ASP A 716 10.62 -49.24 28.18
C ASP A 716 9.33 -48.55 27.70
N THR A 717 9.42 -47.77 26.62
CA THR A 717 8.30 -46.98 26.08
C THR A 717 7.44 -47.78 25.10
N GLU A 718 7.97 -48.82 24.48
CA GLU A 718 7.28 -49.54 23.40
C GLU A 718 6.13 -50.40 23.93
N LYS A 719 6.26 -50.88 25.18
CA LYS A 719 5.21 -51.61 25.93
C LYS A 719 3.92 -50.81 26.11
N TYR A 720 3.99 -49.48 26.00
CA TYR A 720 2.85 -48.55 26.13
C TYR A 720 2.52 -47.90 24.76
N GLY A 721 2.88 -48.55 23.65
CA GLY A 721 2.61 -48.09 22.28
C GLY A 721 3.59 -47.06 21.72
N LEU A 722 4.43 -46.42 22.56
CA LEU A 722 5.40 -45.41 22.13
C LEU A 722 6.69 -46.03 21.62
N LYS A 723 6.60 -46.57 20.40
CA LYS A 723 7.72 -47.12 19.61
C LYS A 723 8.82 -46.08 19.38
N ARG A 724 10.09 -46.45 19.50
CA ARG A 724 11.25 -45.57 19.33
C ARG A 724 11.75 -45.56 17.87
N PRO A 725 12.08 -44.41 17.27
CA PRO A 725 12.75 -44.34 15.97
C PRO A 725 14.12 -45.04 15.96
N LYS A 726 14.52 -45.55 14.78
CA LYS A 726 15.84 -46.17 14.56
C LYS A 726 17.01 -45.18 14.64
N LEU A 727 16.81 -43.96 14.14
CA LEU A 727 17.77 -42.85 14.27
C LEU A 727 17.68 -42.21 15.65
N GLY A 728 18.77 -41.63 16.15
CA GLY A 728 18.81 -41.00 17.48
C GLY A 728 17.98 -39.71 17.60
N PRO A 729 17.66 -39.22 18.82
CA PRO A 729 16.82 -38.04 19.03
C PRO A 729 17.41 -36.71 18.51
N LEU A 730 18.73 -36.55 18.48
CA LEU A 730 19.39 -35.38 17.88
C LEU A 730 19.59 -35.58 16.37
N GLU A 731 19.91 -36.80 15.94
CA GLU A 731 20.04 -37.19 14.53
C GLU A 731 18.73 -37.02 13.76
N ILE A 732 17.60 -37.52 14.28
CA ILE A 732 16.27 -37.35 13.65
C ILE A 732 15.87 -35.87 13.57
N LYS A 733 16.28 -35.05 14.54
CA LYS A 733 16.09 -33.59 14.50
C LYS A 733 16.93 -32.95 13.40
N GLY A 734 18.19 -33.36 13.24
CA GLY A 734 19.08 -32.87 12.18
C GLY A 734 18.66 -33.28 10.77
N VAL A 735 18.05 -34.46 10.61
CA VAL A 735 17.60 -34.99 9.30
C VAL A 735 16.18 -34.53 8.94
N THR A 736 15.25 -34.50 9.89
CA THR A 736 13.80 -34.30 9.62
C THR A 736 13.20 -33.05 10.26
N GLY A 737 13.94 -32.33 11.09
CA GLY A 737 13.42 -31.23 11.92
C GLY A 737 12.58 -31.67 13.13
N LYS A 738 12.09 -32.92 13.17
CA LYS A 738 11.31 -33.44 14.31
C LYS A 738 12.18 -33.50 15.56
N SER A 739 11.85 -32.67 16.55
CA SER A 739 12.48 -32.74 17.87
C SER A 739 11.90 -33.93 18.67
N PRO A 740 12.67 -34.53 19.60
CA PRO A 740 12.12 -35.44 20.60
C PRO A 740 11.10 -34.71 21.49
N VAL A 741 10.25 -35.47 22.15
CA VAL A 741 9.39 -34.93 23.22
C VAL A 741 10.20 -34.83 24.51
N LEU A 742 10.11 -33.69 25.17
CA LEU A 742 10.63 -33.49 26.53
C LEU A 742 9.46 -33.61 27.51
N ASP A 743 9.31 -34.80 28.11
CA ASP A 743 8.20 -35.08 29.01
C ASP A 743 8.25 -34.24 30.28
N VAL A 744 7.06 -33.81 30.70
CA VAL A 744 6.77 -32.96 31.86
C VAL A 744 5.71 -33.58 32.79
N GLY A 745 5.39 -34.87 32.62
CA GLY A 745 4.44 -35.60 33.47
C GLY A 745 3.49 -36.54 32.71
N ALA A 746 3.27 -36.31 31.41
CA ALA A 746 2.34 -37.11 30.59
C ALA A 746 2.74 -38.59 30.55
N TRP A 747 4.04 -38.89 30.57
CA TRP A 747 4.54 -40.27 30.62
C TRP A 747 4.09 -41.05 31.87
N SER A 748 3.89 -40.38 33.00
CA SER A 748 3.40 -41.04 34.22
C SER A 748 1.94 -41.51 34.08
N LEU A 749 1.10 -40.71 33.42
CA LEU A 749 -0.31 -41.00 33.15
C LEU A 749 -0.50 -42.01 32.00
N ILE A 750 0.45 -42.09 31.06
CA ILE A 750 0.52 -43.19 30.07
C ILE A 750 0.88 -44.53 30.75
N LYS A 751 1.66 -44.50 31.84
CA LYS A 751 2.03 -45.70 32.61
C LYS A 751 0.91 -46.23 33.50
N SER A 752 0.12 -45.36 34.14
CA SER A 752 -1.06 -45.77 34.92
C SER A 752 -2.22 -46.21 34.03
N GLY A 753 -2.30 -45.65 32.81
CA GLY A 753 -3.35 -45.95 31.82
C GLY A 753 -4.39 -44.84 31.67
N ASP A 754 -4.28 -43.76 32.44
CA ASP A 754 -5.17 -42.59 32.38
C ASP A 754 -5.09 -41.85 31.04
N ILE A 755 -3.92 -41.90 30.38
CA ILE A 755 -3.75 -41.53 28.97
C ILE A 755 -3.56 -42.81 28.13
N LYS A 756 -4.59 -43.23 27.41
CA LYS A 756 -4.50 -44.45 26.57
C LYS A 756 -3.93 -44.15 25.18
N VAL A 757 -2.78 -44.72 24.88
CA VAL A 757 -2.20 -44.70 23.51
C VAL A 757 -3.01 -45.64 22.59
N VAL A 758 -3.33 -45.16 21.38
CA VAL A 758 -4.11 -45.88 20.36
C VAL A 758 -3.48 -45.75 18.97
N ALA A 759 -3.92 -46.58 18.02
CA ALA A 759 -3.39 -46.64 16.66
C ALA A 759 -3.70 -45.36 15.83
N GLU A 760 -3.29 -45.33 14.57
CA GLU A 760 -3.64 -44.26 13.62
C GLU A 760 -5.15 -44.27 13.30
N VAL A 761 -5.74 -43.07 13.15
CA VAL A 761 -7.14 -42.90 12.76
C VAL A 761 -7.32 -43.20 11.27
N GLU A 762 -8.20 -44.14 10.93
CA GLU A 762 -8.56 -44.44 9.55
C GLU A 762 -9.68 -43.49 9.06
N SER A 763 -10.71 -43.28 9.88
CA SER A 763 -11.86 -42.45 9.56
C SER A 763 -12.61 -41.98 10.82
N LEU A 764 -13.42 -40.93 10.68
CA LEU A 764 -14.38 -40.50 11.69
C LEU A 764 -15.78 -40.93 11.28
N GLY A 765 -16.52 -41.51 12.23
CA GLY A 765 -17.95 -41.78 12.11
C GLY A 765 -18.78 -40.64 12.71
N CYS A 766 -20.08 -40.86 12.89
CA CYS A 766 -20.95 -39.88 13.55
C CYS A 766 -20.59 -39.63 15.03
N ASN A 767 -20.37 -40.72 15.79
CA ASN A 767 -20.21 -40.68 17.24
C ASN A 767 -18.80 -41.10 17.71
N GLY A 768 -17.81 -41.16 16.82
CA GLY A 768 -16.53 -41.81 17.11
C GLY A 768 -15.50 -41.81 15.98
N ALA A 769 -14.41 -42.54 16.20
CA ALA A 769 -13.35 -42.79 15.23
C ALA A 769 -13.11 -44.29 15.03
N ARG A 770 -12.78 -44.68 13.79
CA ARG A 770 -12.22 -45.99 13.44
C ARG A 770 -10.71 -45.90 13.34
N PHE A 771 -10.02 -46.93 13.83
CA PHE A 771 -8.58 -47.01 13.86
C PHE A 771 -8.05 -48.09 12.90
N VAL A 772 -6.81 -47.92 12.44
CA VAL A 772 -6.15 -48.80 11.45
C VAL A 772 -5.91 -50.23 11.97
N ASP A 773 -6.01 -50.45 13.28
CA ASP A 773 -5.99 -51.77 13.92
C ASP A 773 -7.36 -52.48 13.92
N GLY A 774 -8.39 -51.86 13.31
CA GLY A 774 -9.75 -52.39 13.22
C GLY A 774 -10.67 -52.02 14.39
N ASN A 775 -10.16 -51.32 15.41
CA ASN A 775 -10.98 -50.88 16.55
C ASN A 775 -11.87 -49.69 16.17
N ASP A 776 -13.12 -49.69 16.65
CA ASP A 776 -14.00 -48.52 16.69
C ASP A 776 -14.05 -47.97 18.12
N MET A 777 -13.98 -46.64 18.28
CA MET A 777 -14.12 -45.98 19.58
C MET A 777 -15.07 -44.80 19.47
N ALA A 778 -16.11 -44.77 20.31
CA ALA A 778 -16.95 -43.59 20.46
C ALA A 778 -16.19 -42.47 21.19
N LEU A 779 -16.35 -41.24 20.70
CA LEU A 779 -15.56 -40.06 21.09
C LEU A 779 -16.42 -38.81 21.08
N ASP A 780 -16.12 -37.89 21.98
CA ASP A 780 -16.92 -36.68 22.19
C ASP A 780 -16.19 -35.42 21.66
N ALA A 781 -14.85 -35.50 21.50
CA ALA A 781 -14.04 -34.53 20.78
C ALA A 781 -12.79 -35.15 20.12
N VAL A 782 -12.27 -34.50 19.07
CA VAL A 782 -11.02 -34.82 18.39
C VAL A 782 -10.15 -33.56 18.30
N ILE A 783 -8.89 -33.65 18.73
CA ILE A 783 -7.93 -32.55 18.67
C ILE A 783 -6.72 -32.92 17.82
N PHE A 784 -6.49 -32.18 16.74
CA PHE A 784 -5.33 -32.36 15.89
C PHE A 784 -4.10 -31.66 16.48
N ALA A 785 -3.18 -32.43 17.06
CA ALA A 785 -1.85 -32.00 17.51
C ALA A 785 -0.80 -32.24 16.40
N THR A 786 -1.21 -32.04 15.14
CA THR A 786 -0.48 -32.41 13.92
C THR A 786 0.52 -31.37 13.43
N GLY A 787 0.55 -30.19 14.05
CA GLY A 787 1.60 -29.19 13.90
C GLY A 787 1.33 -28.13 12.84
N TYR A 788 2.42 -27.51 12.38
CA TYR A 788 2.39 -26.31 11.55
C TYR A 788 3.33 -26.42 10.34
N ARG A 789 3.19 -25.50 9.39
CA ARG A 789 4.06 -25.32 8.22
C ARG A 789 4.40 -23.84 8.01
N SER A 790 5.46 -23.60 7.26
CA SER A 790 5.79 -22.29 6.71
C SER A 790 4.76 -21.86 5.64
N ASN A 791 4.52 -20.56 5.51
CA ASN A 791 3.73 -19.98 4.42
C ASN A 791 4.57 -19.22 3.38
N VAL A 792 5.91 -19.19 3.51
CA VAL A 792 6.79 -18.41 2.63
C VAL A 792 6.51 -18.62 1.13
N PRO A 793 6.29 -19.86 0.61
CA PRO A 793 5.99 -20.07 -0.81
C PRO A 793 4.64 -19.54 -1.30
N SER A 794 3.75 -19.11 -0.40
CA SER A 794 2.45 -18.52 -0.79
C SER A 794 2.51 -17.03 -1.10
N TRP A 795 3.59 -16.33 -0.69
CA TRP A 795 3.77 -14.90 -0.92
C TRP A 795 5.13 -14.55 -1.52
N LEU A 796 6.22 -15.23 -1.16
CA LEU A 796 7.55 -14.96 -1.71
C LEU A 796 7.72 -15.63 -3.08
N GLN A 797 7.96 -14.81 -4.12
CA GLN A 797 8.14 -15.23 -5.50
C GLN A 797 9.62 -15.54 -5.83
N ASP A 798 10.31 -16.22 -4.91
CA ASP A 798 11.65 -16.78 -5.08
C ASP A 798 11.56 -18.31 -5.11
N GLY A 799 11.71 -18.88 -6.31
CA GLY A 799 11.66 -20.33 -6.52
C GLY A 799 12.96 -21.06 -6.18
N GLU A 800 14.08 -20.38 -5.98
CA GLU A 800 15.39 -21.00 -5.82
C GLU A 800 15.85 -21.05 -4.36
N PHE A 801 15.66 -20.00 -3.56
CA PHE A 801 16.20 -20.00 -2.20
C PHE A 801 15.40 -20.88 -1.22
N PHE A 802 14.08 -20.96 -1.39
CA PHE A 802 13.18 -21.81 -0.60
C PHE A 802 12.77 -23.09 -1.37
N ARG A 803 12.22 -24.05 -0.63
CA ARG A 803 11.53 -25.25 -1.12
C ARG A 803 10.02 -25.11 -0.95
N GLU A 804 9.27 -26.06 -1.52
CA GLU A 804 7.81 -26.21 -1.34
C GLU A 804 7.37 -26.39 0.14
N ASP A 805 8.23 -26.93 1.01
CA ASP A 805 7.96 -26.99 2.47
C ASP A 805 8.17 -25.65 3.19
N GLY A 806 8.51 -24.60 2.43
CA GLY A 806 8.73 -23.23 2.92
C GLY A 806 9.96 -23.08 3.81
N LYS A 807 10.94 -23.98 3.67
CA LYS A 807 12.25 -23.89 4.32
C LYS A 807 13.36 -23.64 3.29
N PRO A 808 14.49 -23.02 3.66
CA PRO A 808 15.62 -22.81 2.76
C PRO A 808 16.16 -24.12 2.15
N ARG A 809 16.72 -24.04 0.93
CA ARG A 809 17.40 -25.18 0.29
C ARG A 809 18.71 -25.54 1.00
N SER A 810 19.50 -24.54 1.39
CA SER A 810 20.73 -24.71 2.16
C SER A 810 20.45 -25.05 3.63
N ARG A 811 21.36 -25.79 4.27
CA ARG A 811 21.30 -26.12 5.70
C ARG A 811 22.05 -25.07 6.53
N SER A 812 21.70 -24.96 7.82
CA SER A 812 22.48 -24.13 8.74
C SER A 812 23.93 -24.66 8.84
N PRO A 813 24.96 -23.80 8.80
CA PRO A 813 24.94 -22.35 9.05
C PRO A 813 24.80 -21.43 7.82
N SER A 814 24.52 -21.92 6.61
CA SER A 814 24.41 -21.09 5.38
C SER A 814 22.96 -20.83 4.90
N ASN A 815 21.97 -21.03 5.77
CA ASN A 815 20.54 -20.90 5.47
C ASN A 815 19.95 -19.48 5.62
N TRP A 816 20.75 -18.49 6.08
CA TRP A 816 20.25 -17.20 6.56
C TRP A 816 20.36 -16.05 5.54
N ARG A 817 21.13 -16.24 4.46
CA ARG A 817 21.34 -15.26 3.40
C ARG A 817 21.08 -15.91 2.04
N GLY A 818 20.21 -15.28 1.25
CA GLY A 818 19.91 -15.64 -0.12
C GLY A 818 20.56 -14.71 -1.14
N PRO A 819 20.13 -14.78 -2.41
CA PRO A 819 20.53 -13.81 -3.44
C PRO A 819 19.90 -12.44 -3.17
N ASN A 820 20.32 -11.42 -3.93
CA ASN A 820 19.54 -10.19 -4.14
C ASN A 820 19.10 -9.42 -2.86
N GLY A 821 19.84 -9.53 -1.75
CA GLY A 821 19.47 -8.88 -0.49
C GLY A 821 18.35 -9.58 0.31
N LEU A 822 18.04 -10.83 -0.03
CA LEU A 822 17.15 -11.69 0.76
C LEU A 822 17.87 -12.28 1.97
N TYR A 823 17.20 -12.26 3.13
CA TYR A 823 17.65 -12.90 4.37
C TYR A 823 16.51 -13.73 4.97
N CYS A 824 16.86 -14.74 5.75
CA CYS A 824 15.91 -15.69 6.32
C CYS A 824 16.31 -16.03 7.77
N VAL A 825 15.37 -15.89 8.71
CA VAL A 825 15.69 -15.88 10.14
C VAL A 825 14.76 -16.78 10.94
N GLY A 826 15.35 -17.77 11.62
CA GLY A 826 14.63 -18.72 12.48
C GLY A 826 14.17 -20.00 11.78
N PHE A 827 14.65 -20.26 10.56
CA PHE A 827 14.33 -21.47 9.77
C PHE A 827 15.39 -22.58 9.92
N THR A 828 16.21 -22.53 10.98
CA THR A 828 17.29 -23.50 11.28
C THR A 828 16.83 -24.83 11.87
N GLY A 829 15.60 -24.92 12.37
CA GLY A 829 15.15 -26.01 13.25
C GLY A 829 15.82 -26.04 14.64
N GLN A 830 16.66 -25.04 14.97
CA GLN A 830 17.31 -24.93 16.29
C GLN A 830 16.48 -24.12 17.32
N GLY A 831 15.26 -23.69 16.96
CA GLY A 831 14.41 -22.86 17.82
C GLY A 831 14.94 -21.45 18.04
N LEU A 832 14.62 -20.84 19.17
CA LEU A 832 14.95 -19.44 19.50
C LEU A 832 16.46 -19.15 19.46
N LEU A 833 17.30 -20.05 19.98
CA LEU A 833 18.75 -19.98 19.86
C LEU A 833 19.24 -19.96 18.40
N GLY A 834 18.52 -20.63 17.50
CA GLY A 834 18.77 -20.58 16.06
C GLY A 834 18.37 -19.24 15.44
N ALA A 835 17.17 -18.76 15.77
CA ALA A 835 16.68 -17.45 15.32
C ALA A 835 17.61 -16.30 15.74
N GLY A 836 18.12 -16.31 16.98
CA GLY A 836 19.10 -15.32 17.45
C GLY A 836 20.42 -15.36 16.68
N LYS A 837 20.92 -16.54 16.30
CA LYS A 837 22.14 -16.68 15.48
C LYS A 837 21.94 -16.21 14.04
N ASP A 838 20.81 -16.54 13.43
CA ASP A 838 20.45 -16.03 12.09
C ASP A 838 20.31 -14.50 12.12
N ALA A 839 19.61 -13.97 13.13
CA ALA A 839 19.34 -12.54 13.27
C ALA A 839 20.62 -11.71 13.41
N LEU A 840 21.56 -12.16 14.25
CA LEU A 840 22.88 -11.52 14.41
C LEU A 840 23.64 -11.47 13.08
N ARG A 841 23.63 -12.54 12.29
CA ARG A 841 24.32 -12.60 10.99
C ARG A 841 23.65 -11.72 9.94
N ALA A 842 22.33 -11.84 9.78
CA ALA A 842 21.55 -11.06 8.83
C ALA A 842 21.69 -9.55 9.10
N ALA A 843 21.48 -9.12 10.35
CA ALA A 843 21.60 -7.71 10.71
C ALA A 843 23.02 -7.17 10.55
N SER A 844 24.08 -7.98 10.79
CA SER A 844 25.46 -7.53 10.59
C SER A 844 25.84 -7.40 9.09
N ASP A 845 25.39 -8.33 8.24
CA ASP A 845 25.60 -8.28 6.78
C ASP A 845 24.83 -7.11 6.14
N ILE A 846 23.63 -6.79 6.65
CA ILE A 846 22.87 -5.58 6.29
C ILE A 846 23.58 -4.32 6.79
N ALA A 847 24.02 -4.28 8.05
CA ALA A 847 24.65 -3.10 8.66
C ALA A 847 25.96 -2.71 7.96
N GLY A 848 26.79 -3.67 7.55
CA GLY A 848 27.99 -3.39 6.76
C GLY A 848 27.66 -2.69 5.44
N ARG A 849 26.72 -3.22 4.66
CA ARG A 849 26.26 -2.62 3.39
C ARG A 849 25.61 -1.25 3.59
N TRP A 850 24.88 -1.07 4.68
CA TRP A 850 24.29 0.22 5.03
C TRP A 850 25.37 1.26 5.31
N GLN A 851 26.41 0.90 6.06
CA GLN A 851 27.56 1.77 6.31
C GLN A 851 28.35 2.08 5.03
N GLU A 852 28.57 1.09 4.16
CA GLU A 852 29.15 1.29 2.81
C GLU A 852 28.33 2.29 1.97
N MET A 853 27.01 2.13 1.94
CA MET A 853 26.09 3.04 1.22
C MET A 853 26.09 4.46 1.80
N VAL A 854 26.04 4.61 3.12
CA VAL A 854 26.06 5.92 3.80
C VAL A 854 27.41 6.62 3.60
N ALA A 855 28.53 5.88 3.66
CA ALA A 855 29.86 6.42 3.37
C ALA A 855 30.00 6.87 1.91
N ALA A 856 29.47 6.10 0.95
CA ALA A 856 29.45 6.47 -0.47
C ALA A 856 28.53 7.67 -0.77
N ALA A 857 27.51 7.92 0.05
CA ALA A 857 26.60 9.06 -0.06
C ALA A 857 27.11 10.33 0.64
N ALA A 858 28.17 10.25 1.45
CA ALA A 858 28.70 11.38 2.20
C ALA A 858 29.47 12.37 1.28
N PRO A 859 29.07 13.66 1.22
CA PRO A 859 29.74 14.65 0.37
C PRO A 859 31.11 15.02 0.93
N GLY A 860 32.16 14.34 0.43
CA GLY A 860 33.55 14.59 0.82
C GLY A 860 34.55 13.53 0.38
N ALA A 861 34.11 12.30 0.06
CA ALA A 861 34.99 11.18 -0.30
C ALA A 861 35.65 11.27 -1.70
N ALA A 862 35.68 12.45 -2.32
CA ALA A 862 36.50 12.71 -3.49
C ALA A 862 37.93 13.01 -3.03
N THR A 863 38.78 11.98 -2.94
CA THR A 863 40.21 12.16 -2.71
C THR A 863 40.80 12.99 -3.85
N ILE A 864 41.13 14.25 -3.57
CA ILE A 864 41.97 15.07 -4.42
C ILE A 864 43.35 14.41 -4.41
N SER A 865 43.69 13.70 -5.49
CA SER A 865 45.07 13.29 -5.72
C SER A 865 45.94 14.55 -5.83
N PRO A 866 46.95 14.75 -4.99
CA PRO A 866 48.02 15.69 -5.31
C PRO A 866 48.75 15.20 -6.57
N VAL A 867 49.33 16.15 -7.31
CA VAL A 867 50.06 15.95 -8.58
C VAL A 867 51.34 15.13 -8.36
#